data_AF-A0A238UQX4-F1
#
_entry.id   AF-A0A238UQX4-F1
#
_cell.length_a   1.000
_cell.length_b   1.000
_cell.length_c   1.000
_cell.angle_alpha   90.00
_cell.angle_beta   90.00
_cell.angle_gamma   90.00
#
_symmetry.space_group_name_H-M   'P 1'
#
loop_
_entity.id
_entity.type
_entity.pdbx_description
1 polymer ?
#
loop_
_entity_poly.entity_id
_entity_poly.type
_entity_poly.pdbx_seq_one_letter_code
_entity_poly.pdbx_strand_id
1 'polypeptide(L)'
;MANRTAPKITAAAVLAAAVTTVIWQSPAAQAAGLSPFDIAGRGATVPFTEIEAEKAATNGTSTGTDRTYGTLSSEASGREAVTLDAAGEYVEFTLTKPANAVTFRYSVPDGRNASLDLRTGSTLIKTVPVTSKYGWYYGYYPFTNNPGDGRPHHFYDEARAMFGTTYQAGTKIRIQVSSTAQSPSFTIDLADFENVPGPIGKPTGAIDVVADYGADPAGATDSTAKFQAAVDAGAASGRVVYVPQGNFTLYSHVIVDRVTLAGAGPWYSVLGGRHPSQRNLAAGVYGKYAGQGGPSQNVTVKDLAIIGDVQERVDEDQVNAFGGAMSNSAIDNVWMQHTKVGAWMDGPMDRFTIRNSRILDQTADGVNFHIGVTNSTVTNTFVRNTGDDGLAMWAESTPNVGNSFTRNTVVAPILANNIVSYGGRDINISDNVMAETVTNGGGLHVGNRYPGVTGPTAVAGTWTMARNTLIRTGNSDYNWNFGIGALWFWPDSGAITGATLNVTDTDILDSSYAGIQWIGNGTSGLNLTNVNIAGAGTFALQAQAPATATFTNVKATGIAQNPPTYSCVGSGLAITDGGGNSGWQTSAPYCGPWPAPRWGNSTTTPSNPPASPSTPPTTTPPTGNLAAGRTATATGQADVYGPGNVTDGNANTYWESTNNAFPQSITVDLGQNRALTRLVLKLPPATAWATRTQTLSVLGSTDGSNYSTVKSSAGYVFNPASGNTVTIPVTTTQRYLRLTFTGNTGWPAGQLSEFEAYAS
;
A
#
# COMPACT_ATOMS: atom_id res chain seq x y z
N MET A 1 81.43 33.68 43.49
CA MET A 1 81.92 32.60 44.38
C MET A 1 81.42 31.27 43.83
N ALA A 2 82.31 30.29 43.79
CA ALA A 2 82.10 28.97 43.24
C ALA A 2 80.96 28.21 43.95
N ASN A 3 80.12 27.46 43.22
CA ASN A 3 80.34 26.02 43.10
C ASN A 3 79.39 25.36 42.10
N ARG A 4 79.97 24.38 41.42
CA ARG A 4 79.40 23.51 40.38
C ARG A 4 78.53 22.42 41.03
N THR A 5 77.41 22.07 40.41
CA THR A 5 76.90 20.69 40.38
C THR A 5 76.29 20.37 39.02
N ALA A 6 76.59 19.15 38.58
CA ALA A 6 76.56 18.58 37.24
C ALA A 6 75.15 18.26 36.70
N PRO A 7 75.02 17.90 35.41
CA PRO A 7 73.80 18.04 34.62
C PRO A 7 72.93 16.78 34.63
N LYS A 8 71.63 16.92 34.34
CA LYS A 8 70.83 15.84 33.78
C LYS A 8 69.98 16.35 32.62
N ILE A 9 70.12 15.60 31.54
CA ILE A 9 69.46 15.73 30.24
C ILE A 9 67.96 15.52 30.43
N THR A 10 67.15 16.45 29.93
CA THR A 10 65.76 16.22 29.56
C THR A 10 65.56 16.73 28.14
N ALA A 11 65.31 15.80 27.23
CA ALA A 11 64.83 16.09 25.90
C ALA A 11 63.39 16.60 26.00
N ALA A 12 63.09 17.75 25.38
CA ALA A 12 61.73 18.13 25.01
C ALA A 12 61.81 18.84 23.66
N ALA A 13 61.24 18.17 22.65
CA ALA A 13 61.24 18.58 21.26
C ALA A 13 60.17 19.66 20.99
N VAL A 14 60.53 20.52 20.04
CA VAL A 14 59.77 21.53 19.30
C VAL A 14 58.23 21.36 19.32
N LEU A 15 57.53 22.38 19.84
CA LEU A 15 56.08 22.56 19.69
C LEU A 15 55.75 22.88 18.23
N ALA A 16 55.02 21.97 17.56
CA ALA A 16 54.28 22.28 16.35
C ALA A 16 52.88 22.77 16.73
N ALA A 17 52.49 23.95 16.25
CA ALA A 17 51.13 24.47 16.40
C ALA A 17 50.17 23.65 15.53
N ALA A 18 49.40 22.77 16.17
CA ALA A 18 48.30 22.06 15.52
C ALA A 18 47.08 22.99 15.44
N VAL A 19 46.71 23.38 14.22
CA VAL A 19 45.37 23.91 13.92
C VAL A 19 44.41 22.73 14.03
N THR A 20 43.71 22.61 15.14
CA THR A 20 42.59 21.67 15.30
C THR A 20 41.44 22.14 14.43
N THR A 21 41.25 21.49 13.28
CA THR A 21 39.97 21.47 12.58
C THR A 21 38.95 20.82 13.52
N VAL A 22 38.03 21.63 14.06
CA VAL A 22 36.85 21.12 14.76
C VAL A 22 35.96 20.50 13.71
N ILE A 23 36.08 19.19 13.52
CA ILE A 23 35.11 18.40 12.78
C ILE A 23 33.86 18.40 13.64
N TRP A 24 32.88 19.23 13.29
CA TRP A 24 31.53 19.09 13.80
C TRP A 24 30.99 17.76 13.24
N GLN A 25 31.14 16.69 14.01
CA GLN A 25 30.27 15.55 13.84
C GLN A 25 28.90 15.99 14.33
N SER A 26 27.99 16.26 13.39
CA SER A 26 26.57 16.35 13.70
C SER A 26 26.20 15.11 14.51
N PRO A 27 25.45 15.25 15.63
CA PRO A 27 24.94 14.07 16.31
C PRO A 27 24.14 13.25 15.29
N ALA A 28 24.25 11.92 15.38
CA ALA A 28 23.41 11.03 14.60
C ALA A 28 21.95 11.48 14.78
N ALA A 29 21.26 11.71 13.65
CA ALA A 29 19.84 12.04 13.64
C ALA A 29 19.10 11.11 14.61
N GLN A 30 18.28 11.70 15.49
CA GLN A 30 17.29 10.92 16.23
C GLN A 30 16.54 10.06 15.23
N ALA A 31 16.39 8.77 15.55
CA ALA A 31 15.96 7.71 14.65
C ALA A 31 14.81 8.20 13.75
N ALA A 32 15.14 8.52 12.49
CA ALA A 32 14.13 8.89 11.53
C ALA A 32 13.14 7.72 11.41
N GLY A 33 11.85 8.05 11.37
CA GLY A 33 10.76 7.12 11.66
C GLY A 33 10.81 5.82 10.84
N LEU A 34 10.16 4.79 11.40
CA LEU A 34 9.89 3.53 10.71
C LEU A 34 9.25 3.81 9.33
N SER A 35 9.84 3.29 8.25
CA SER A 35 9.27 3.41 6.90
C SER A 35 8.08 2.45 6.74
N PRO A 36 7.03 2.84 5.99
CA PRO A 36 5.95 1.93 5.63
C PRO A 36 6.42 0.70 4.84
N PHE A 37 7.60 0.74 4.22
CA PHE A 37 8.14 -0.38 3.43
C PHE A 37 9.05 -1.34 4.22
N ASP A 38 9.37 -1.02 5.47
CA ASP A 38 10.20 -1.87 6.35
C ASP A 38 9.40 -3.01 7.01
N ILE A 39 8.10 -3.09 6.75
CA ILE A 39 7.18 -4.04 7.39
C ILE A 39 7.13 -5.34 6.60
N ALA A 40 7.97 -6.30 6.98
CA ALA A 40 8.05 -7.60 6.31
C ALA A 40 6.67 -8.31 6.20
N GLY A 41 6.31 -8.72 4.99
CA GLY A 41 5.10 -9.51 4.71
C GLY A 41 3.78 -8.73 4.71
N ARG A 42 3.81 -7.40 4.88
CA ARG A 42 2.66 -6.50 4.81
C ARG A 42 2.92 -5.38 3.81
N GLY A 43 1.86 -4.68 3.43
CA GLY A 43 1.92 -3.57 2.49
C GLY A 43 2.04 -4.02 1.04
N ALA A 44 2.08 -3.04 0.15
CA ALA A 44 2.30 -3.26 -1.27
C ALA A 44 3.75 -3.62 -1.56
N THR A 45 3.96 -4.64 -2.39
CA THR A 45 5.23 -4.88 -3.07
C THR A 45 5.35 -3.89 -4.21
N VAL A 46 6.27 -2.94 -4.05
CA VAL A 46 6.52 -1.87 -5.01
C VAL A 46 7.79 -2.14 -5.85
N PRO A 47 7.86 -1.66 -7.10
CA PRO A 47 9.02 -1.85 -7.96
C PRO A 47 10.14 -0.83 -7.72
N PHE A 48 9.93 0.13 -6.82
CA PHE A 48 10.89 1.16 -6.47
C PHE A 48 11.51 0.91 -5.09
N THR A 49 12.57 1.67 -4.78
CA THR A 49 13.10 1.80 -3.42
C THR A 49 12.98 3.25 -3.00
N GLU A 50 12.24 3.47 -1.93
CA GLU A 50 12.05 4.78 -1.31
C GLU A 50 13.25 5.14 -0.42
N ILE A 51 13.63 6.42 -0.46
CA ILE A 51 14.62 6.99 0.43
C ILE A 51 14.11 8.36 0.89
N GLU A 52 13.95 8.50 2.21
CA GLU A 52 13.55 9.74 2.87
C GLU A 52 14.65 10.81 2.77
N ALA A 53 14.28 12.07 2.52
CA ALA A 53 15.23 13.16 2.28
C ALA A 53 16.03 13.52 3.53
N GLU A 54 15.39 13.49 4.71
CA GLU A 54 16.00 13.75 6.00
C GLU A 54 17.00 12.65 6.43
N LYS A 55 16.94 11.48 5.77
CA LYS A 55 17.95 10.40 5.93
C LYS A 55 19.09 10.49 4.92
N ALA A 56 19.00 11.37 3.93
CA ALA A 56 20.00 11.55 2.89
C ALA A 56 21.01 12.66 3.22
N ALA A 57 22.15 12.68 2.51
CA ALA A 57 23.13 13.74 2.71
C ALA A 57 22.61 15.05 2.11
N THR A 58 22.58 16.13 2.89
CA THR A 58 22.06 17.43 2.46
C THR A 58 22.93 18.58 2.98
N ASN A 59 22.89 19.70 2.27
CA ASN A 59 23.36 21.01 2.75
C ASN A 59 22.23 22.04 2.86
N GLY A 60 20.97 21.63 2.71
CA GLY A 60 19.80 22.42 3.07
C GLY A 60 19.43 22.27 4.54
N THR A 61 18.21 22.70 4.90
CA THR A 61 17.73 22.77 6.29
C THR A 61 16.58 21.81 6.51
N SER A 62 16.65 20.98 7.57
CA SER A 62 15.52 20.12 7.99
C SER A 62 14.32 20.98 8.42
N THR A 63 13.11 20.54 8.09
CA THR A 63 11.86 21.15 8.59
C THR A 63 11.59 20.81 10.06
N GLY A 64 12.32 19.84 10.62
CA GLY A 64 12.07 19.23 11.92
C GLY A 64 10.84 18.32 11.92
N THR A 65 10.76 17.43 12.90
CA THR A 65 9.60 16.53 13.04
C THR A 65 8.40 17.24 13.67
N ASP A 66 7.26 17.29 12.97
CA ASP A 66 6.00 17.85 13.49
C ASP A 66 4.79 17.12 12.89
N ARG A 67 3.70 16.99 13.66
CA ARG A 67 2.42 16.41 13.20
C ARG A 67 1.25 17.38 13.32
N THR A 68 1.50 18.61 13.74
CA THR A 68 0.48 19.66 13.78
C THR A 68 0.03 19.99 12.35
N TYR A 69 -1.24 19.70 12.07
CA TYR A 69 -1.87 19.97 10.78
C TYR A 69 -1.65 21.41 10.31
N GLY A 70 -1.45 21.56 8.99
CA GLY A 70 -1.15 22.84 8.36
C GLY A 70 0.34 23.20 8.38
N THR A 71 1.21 22.25 8.67
CA THR A 71 2.66 22.39 8.53
C THR A 71 3.20 21.45 7.45
N LEU A 72 4.28 21.86 6.77
CA LEU A 72 4.99 21.01 5.80
C LEU A 72 5.42 19.69 6.42
N SER A 73 5.94 19.71 7.64
CA SER A 73 6.34 18.49 8.36
C SER A 73 5.15 17.56 8.63
N SER A 74 3.97 18.09 8.96
CA SER A 74 2.79 17.24 9.24
C SER A 74 2.33 16.42 8.04
N GLU A 75 2.63 16.85 6.82
CA GLU A 75 2.26 16.17 5.59
C GLU A 75 3.43 15.44 4.92
N ALA A 76 4.65 15.59 5.43
CA ALA A 76 5.83 14.86 4.98
C ALA A 76 5.76 13.37 5.39
N SER A 77 6.31 12.49 4.55
CA SER A 77 6.65 11.14 4.99
C SER A 77 7.66 11.22 6.12
N GLY A 78 7.58 10.31 7.09
CA GLY A 78 8.40 10.37 8.30
C GLY A 78 8.07 11.55 9.22
N ARG A 79 7.24 12.50 8.79
CA ARG A 79 6.89 13.78 9.42
C ARG A 79 8.03 14.81 9.41
N GLU A 80 8.99 14.69 8.50
CA GLU A 80 10.13 15.58 8.36
C GLU A 80 10.56 15.65 6.89
N ALA A 81 11.06 16.79 6.45
CA ALA A 81 11.53 17.01 5.09
C ALA A 81 12.77 17.92 5.11
N VAL A 82 13.32 18.21 3.93
CA VAL A 82 14.49 19.09 3.76
C VAL A 82 14.15 20.27 2.84
N THR A 83 14.28 21.48 3.35
CA THR A 83 14.13 22.73 2.59
C THR A 83 15.46 23.17 1.98
N LEU A 84 15.42 23.49 0.70
CA LEU A 84 16.49 24.06 -0.12
C LEU A 84 16.07 25.47 -0.55
N ASP A 85 16.80 26.51 -0.16
CA ASP A 85 16.47 27.92 -0.40
C ASP A 85 17.60 28.74 -1.04
N ALA A 86 18.71 28.09 -1.40
CA ALA A 86 19.80 28.70 -2.14
C ALA A 86 20.28 27.86 -3.35
N ALA A 87 20.79 28.55 -4.37
CA ALA A 87 21.39 27.88 -5.52
C ALA A 87 22.60 27.03 -5.08
N GLY A 88 22.64 25.78 -5.51
CA GLY A 88 23.65 24.80 -5.13
C GLY A 88 23.27 23.95 -3.91
N GLU A 89 22.17 24.24 -3.22
CA GLU A 89 21.65 23.34 -2.19
C GLU A 89 21.01 22.10 -2.78
N TYR A 90 21.18 20.97 -2.09
CA TYR A 90 20.77 19.66 -2.58
C TYR A 90 20.38 18.69 -1.46
N VAL A 91 19.62 17.67 -1.86
CA VAL A 91 19.53 16.38 -1.17
C VAL A 91 20.20 15.32 -2.06
N GLU A 92 21.18 14.58 -1.52
CA GLU A 92 21.98 13.56 -2.20
C GLU A 92 21.62 12.16 -1.70
N PHE A 93 20.85 11.46 -2.53
CA PHE A 93 20.43 10.08 -2.29
C PHE A 93 21.48 9.10 -2.79
N THR A 94 21.75 8.05 -2.01
CA THR A 94 22.62 6.95 -2.45
C THR A 94 21.76 5.76 -2.84
N LEU A 95 21.82 5.35 -4.11
CA LEU A 95 21.04 4.23 -4.62
C LEU A 95 21.39 2.93 -3.87
N THR A 96 20.39 2.20 -3.38
CA THR A 96 20.59 0.89 -2.74
C THR A 96 20.37 -0.27 -3.71
N LYS A 97 19.74 -0.01 -4.86
CA LYS A 97 19.52 -0.92 -5.99
C LYS A 97 19.76 -0.15 -7.30
N PRO A 98 19.99 -0.83 -8.44
CA PRO A 98 20.02 -0.15 -9.73
C PRO A 98 18.71 0.60 -10.00
N ALA A 99 18.79 1.77 -10.64
CA ALA A 99 17.64 2.58 -11.02
C ALA A 99 17.89 3.36 -12.30
N ASN A 100 16.87 3.53 -13.12
CA ASN A 100 16.87 4.33 -14.34
C ASN A 100 15.79 5.43 -14.35
N ALA A 101 15.02 5.54 -13.26
CA ALA A 101 14.02 6.57 -13.05
C ALA A 101 13.94 6.95 -11.57
N VAL A 102 13.37 8.13 -11.33
CA VAL A 102 13.02 8.64 -10.00
C VAL A 102 11.62 9.24 -10.04
N THR A 103 10.89 9.05 -8.95
CA THR A 103 9.78 9.92 -8.54
C THR A 103 10.22 10.58 -7.25
N PHE A 104 10.04 11.89 -7.09
CA PHE A 104 10.37 12.56 -5.84
C PHE A 104 9.20 13.44 -5.40
N ARG A 105 8.93 13.41 -4.11
CA ARG A 105 7.88 14.21 -3.48
C ARG A 105 8.46 15.52 -3.01
N TYR A 106 7.81 16.61 -3.36
CA TYR A 106 8.30 17.96 -3.13
C TYR A 106 7.17 18.93 -2.81
N SER A 107 7.53 20.06 -2.23
CA SER A 107 6.67 21.24 -2.18
C SER A 107 7.45 22.47 -2.62
N VAL A 108 6.79 23.33 -3.39
CA VAL A 108 7.24 24.70 -3.67
C VAL A 108 6.16 25.66 -3.19
N PRO A 109 6.49 26.90 -2.78
CA PRO A 109 5.49 27.90 -2.40
C PRO A 109 4.35 28.02 -3.41
N ASP A 110 3.17 28.38 -2.94
CA ASP A 110 1.99 28.52 -3.78
C ASP A 110 2.18 29.51 -4.96
N GLY A 111 1.48 29.26 -6.06
CA GLY A 111 1.52 30.00 -7.31
C GLY A 111 2.82 29.87 -8.10
N ARG A 112 3.65 28.85 -7.86
CA ARG A 112 4.98 28.71 -8.49
C ARG A 112 5.04 27.58 -9.50
N ASN A 113 5.75 27.86 -10.59
CA ASN A 113 6.32 26.86 -11.50
C ASN A 113 7.83 27.07 -11.51
N ALA A 114 8.59 26.02 -11.20
CA ALA A 114 10.03 26.07 -11.06
C ALA A 114 10.66 24.79 -11.62
N SER A 115 11.95 24.60 -11.36
CA SER A 115 12.66 23.40 -11.77
C SER A 115 13.73 23.00 -10.77
N LEU A 116 13.99 21.70 -10.69
CA LEU A 116 15.06 21.10 -9.91
C LEU A 116 15.97 20.28 -10.82
N ASP A 117 17.27 20.34 -10.59
CA ASP A 117 18.24 19.55 -11.33
C ASP A 117 18.44 18.19 -10.66
N LEU A 118 18.36 17.13 -11.45
CA LEU A 118 18.85 15.79 -11.11
C LEU A 118 20.31 15.69 -11.54
N ARG A 119 21.22 15.35 -10.62
CA ARG A 119 22.68 15.33 -10.90
C ARG A 119 23.40 14.10 -10.35
N THR A 120 24.49 13.71 -10.99
CA THR A 120 25.53 12.83 -10.44
C THR A 120 26.81 13.64 -10.25
N GLY A 121 27.11 14.05 -9.01
CA GLY A 121 28.20 14.98 -8.75
C GLY A 121 28.02 16.29 -9.52
N SER A 122 29.00 16.67 -10.34
CA SER A 122 28.92 17.86 -11.19
C SER A 122 28.15 17.65 -12.51
N THR A 123 27.75 16.42 -12.85
CA THR A 123 27.08 16.11 -14.12
C THR A 123 25.57 16.32 -13.97
N LEU A 124 24.98 17.14 -14.84
CA LEU A 124 23.53 17.24 -14.97
C LEU A 124 22.99 15.98 -15.67
N ILE A 125 22.05 15.30 -15.02
CA ILE A 125 21.29 14.19 -15.62
C ILE A 125 20.10 14.79 -16.37
N LYS A 126 19.29 15.59 -15.68
CA LYS A 126 18.05 16.15 -16.19
C LYS A 126 17.57 17.32 -15.34
N THR A 127 17.00 18.34 -15.94
CA THR A 127 16.24 19.37 -15.23
C THR A 127 14.76 18.98 -15.26
N VAL A 128 14.13 18.90 -14.09
CA VAL A 128 12.75 18.42 -13.91
C VAL A 128 11.86 19.60 -13.53
N PRO A 129 10.75 19.86 -14.26
CA PRO A 129 9.80 20.88 -13.86
C PRO A 129 9.07 20.45 -12.58
N VAL A 130 8.85 21.42 -11.70
CA VAL A 130 8.10 21.28 -10.45
C VAL A 130 7.11 22.43 -10.32
N THR A 131 5.97 22.19 -9.69
CA THR A 131 4.87 23.14 -9.61
C THR A 131 4.10 23.04 -8.30
N SER A 132 3.49 24.13 -7.86
CA SER A 132 2.51 24.10 -6.77
C SER A 132 1.09 23.82 -7.28
N LYS A 133 0.88 23.70 -8.60
CA LYS A 133 -0.45 23.64 -9.24
C LYS A 133 -1.38 22.56 -8.68
N TYR A 134 -0.84 21.44 -8.24
CA TYR A 134 -1.60 20.29 -7.74
C TYR A 134 -1.58 20.15 -6.21
N GLY A 135 -0.87 21.04 -5.52
CA GLY A 135 -0.89 21.17 -4.07
C GLY A 135 -1.52 22.50 -3.64
N TRP A 136 -1.36 22.84 -2.36
CA TRP A 136 -1.84 24.08 -1.72
C TRP A 136 -3.35 24.27 -1.80
N TYR A 137 -4.05 23.59 -0.90
CA TYR A 137 -5.47 23.75 -0.64
C TYR A 137 -5.69 24.58 0.62
N TYR A 138 -6.88 25.16 0.75
CA TYR A 138 -7.21 26.18 1.74
C TYR A 138 -8.62 25.97 2.31
N GLY A 139 -8.87 26.63 3.44
CA GLY A 139 -10.17 26.70 4.08
C GLY A 139 -10.56 25.46 4.90
N TYR A 140 -11.85 25.38 5.19
CA TYR A 140 -12.49 24.20 5.79
C TYR A 140 -13.08 23.33 4.70
N TYR A 141 -13.39 22.07 5.02
CA TYR A 141 -14.13 21.21 4.10
C TYR A 141 -15.49 21.83 3.70
N PRO A 142 -15.86 21.85 2.40
CA PRO A 142 -15.08 21.40 1.26
C PRO A 142 -13.91 22.35 0.93
N PHE A 143 -12.72 21.78 0.75
CA PHE A 143 -11.49 22.55 0.54
C PHE A 143 -11.52 23.37 -0.76
N THR A 144 -10.84 24.51 -0.75
CA THR A 144 -10.72 25.42 -1.89
C THR A 144 -9.26 25.54 -2.33
N ASN A 145 -9.02 26.13 -3.50
CA ASN A 145 -7.69 26.54 -3.96
C ASN A 145 -7.50 28.07 -3.84
N ASN A 146 -8.21 28.71 -2.90
CA ASN A 146 -8.17 30.16 -2.70
C ASN A 146 -7.37 30.50 -1.43
N PRO A 147 -6.16 31.09 -1.55
CA PRO A 147 -5.33 31.44 -0.40
C PRO A 147 -5.99 32.36 0.62
N GLY A 148 -6.97 33.17 0.19
CA GLY A 148 -7.74 34.05 1.06
C GLY A 148 -8.56 33.33 2.14
N ASP A 149 -8.83 32.04 1.96
CA ASP A 149 -9.62 31.24 2.91
C ASP A 149 -8.76 30.75 4.11
N GLY A 150 -7.44 30.96 4.06
CA GLY A 150 -6.49 30.57 5.10
C GLY A 150 -6.33 29.05 5.23
N ARG A 151 -5.67 28.59 6.31
CA ARG A 151 -5.47 27.15 6.62
C ARG A 151 -4.87 26.36 5.45
N PRO A 152 -3.66 26.72 4.99
CA PRO A 152 -3.03 26.00 3.89
C PRO A 152 -2.75 24.55 4.29
N HIS A 153 -2.92 23.62 3.35
CA HIS A 153 -2.69 22.19 3.50
C HIS A 153 -2.52 21.53 2.13
N HIS A 154 -2.29 20.22 2.10
CA HIS A 154 -2.02 19.44 0.90
C HIS A 154 -0.86 20.05 0.11
N PHE A 155 0.27 20.26 0.80
CA PHE A 155 1.38 21.08 0.34
C PHE A 155 2.23 20.42 -0.75
N TYR A 156 2.26 19.10 -0.78
CA TYR A 156 3.19 18.34 -1.59
C TYR A 156 2.55 17.86 -2.89
N ASP A 157 3.43 17.63 -3.86
CA ASP A 157 3.17 17.02 -5.16
C ASP A 157 4.33 16.09 -5.51
N GLU A 158 4.16 15.23 -6.53
CA GLU A 158 5.20 14.30 -6.98
C GLU A 158 5.58 14.51 -8.44
N ALA A 159 6.89 14.67 -8.68
CA ALA A 159 7.45 14.76 -10.02
C ALA A 159 8.22 13.48 -10.37
N ARG A 160 8.06 13.00 -11.60
CA ARG A 160 8.73 11.78 -12.08
C ARG A 160 9.60 12.02 -13.31
N ALA A 161 10.75 11.35 -13.36
CA ALA A 161 11.71 11.49 -14.44
C ALA A 161 12.53 10.21 -14.69
N MET A 162 12.59 9.77 -15.95
CA MET A 162 13.60 8.82 -16.41
C MET A 162 14.96 9.50 -16.63
N PHE A 163 16.03 8.81 -16.23
CA PHE A 163 17.42 9.25 -16.37
C PHE A 163 18.00 9.03 -17.78
N GLY A 164 17.38 8.15 -18.58
CA GLY A 164 17.89 7.73 -19.89
C GLY A 164 19.03 6.70 -19.85
N THR A 165 19.49 6.33 -18.64
CA THR A 165 20.45 5.25 -18.40
C THR A 165 20.18 4.61 -17.04
N THR A 166 20.66 3.38 -16.83
CA THR A 166 20.56 2.69 -15.53
C THR A 166 21.81 2.96 -14.71
N TYR A 167 21.64 3.69 -13.61
CA TYR A 167 22.65 3.86 -12.57
C TYR A 167 22.64 2.67 -11.62
N GLN A 168 23.82 2.24 -11.16
CA GLN A 168 23.97 1.09 -10.28
C GLN A 168 23.82 1.48 -8.80
N ALA A 169 23.58 0.49 -7.94
CA ALA A 169 23.65 0.69 -6.50
C ALA A 169 24.99 1.34 -6.09
N GLY A 170 24.96 2.22 -5.10
CA GLY A 170 26.07 3.06 -4.68
C GLY A 170 26.21 4.38 -5.45
N THR A 171 25.51 4.56 -6.58
CA THR A 171 25.48 5.85 -7.28
C THR A 171 24.81 6.91 -6.41
N LYS A 172 25.39 8.11 -6.39
CA LYS A 172 24.84 9.29 -5.70
C LYS A 172 24.05 10.14 -6.67
N ILE A 173 22.75 10.31 -6.40
CA ILE A 173 21.82 11.14 -7.19
C ILE A 173 21.41 12.33 -6.33
N ARG A 174 21.67 13.54 -6.82
CA ARG A 174 21.22 14.79 -6.19
C ARG A 174 19.93 15.28 -6.81
N ILE A 175 19.01 15.73 -5.97
CA ILE A 175 18.02 16.74 -6.32
C ILE A 175 18.61 18.08 -5.86
N GLN A 176 18.88 18.99 -6.78
CA GLN A 176 19.64 20.21 -6.52
C GLN A 176 18.96 21.46 -7.09
N VAL A 177 18.96 22.54 -6.30
CA VAL A 177 18.50 23.86 -6.74
C VAL A 177 19.56 24.47 -7.65
N SER A 178 19.21 24.73 -8.91
CA SER A 178 20.09 25.45 -9.85
C SER A 178 19.94 26.96 -9.74
N SER A 179 18.74 27.44 -9.40
CA SER A 179 18.39 28.86 -9.26
C SER A 179 17.15 29.04 -8.40
N THR A 180 17.10 30.13 -7.63
CA THR A 180 15.94 30.54 -6.83
C THR A 180 15.11 31.64 -7.51
N ALA A 181 15.36 31.90 -8.79
CA ALA A 181 14.63 32.93 -9.54
C ALA A 181 13.15 32.56 -9.78
N GLN A 182 12.84 31.27 -9.90
CA GLN A 182 11.49 30.77 -10.17
C GLN A 182 10.70 30.47 -8.89
N SER A 183 11.41 30.01 -7.85
CA SER A 183 10.87 29.75 -6.52
C SER A 183 11.92 30.10 -5.47
N PRO A 184 11.55 30.80 -4.39
CA PRO A 184 12.49 31.16 -3.33
C PRO A 184 12.92 29.95 -2.49
N SER A 185 12.15 28.86 -2.50
CA SER A 185 12.48 27.63 -1.77
C SER A 185 11.85 26.38 -2.39
N PHE A 186 12.38 25.23 -2.02
CA PHE A 186 11.97 23.90 -2.44
C PHE A 186 12.07 22.96 -1.24
N THR A 187 10.98 22.30 -0.85
CA THR A 187 11.00 21.30 0.21
C THR A 187 11.00 19.93 -0.43
N ILE A 188 11.98 19.08 -0.12
CA ILE A 188 12.10 17.71 -0.62
C ILE A 188 11.77 16.77 0.53
N ASP A 189 10.78 15.90 0.31
CA ASP A 189 10.30 14.93 1.30
C ASP A 189 11.01 13.59 1.13
N LEU A 190 10.93 13.01 -0.08
CA LEU A 190 11.50 11.69 -0.37
C LEU A 190 11.79 11.51 -1.85
N ALA A 191 12.48 10.42 -2.18
CA ALA A 191 12.67 9.96 -3.56
C ALA A 191 12.52 8.43 -3.69
N ASP A 192 11.70 8.02 -4.66
CA ASP A 192 11.47 6.65 -5.09
C ASP A 192 12.30 6.34 -6.34
N PHE A 193 13.28 5.45 -6.20
CA PHE A 193 14.14 5.04 -7.31
C PHE A 193 13.72 3.69 -7.89
N GLU A 194 13.46 3.65 -9.20
CA GLU A 194 12.96 2.49 -9.91
C GLU A 194 13.88 2.07 -11.06
N ASN A 195 14.06 0.76 -11.24
CA ASN A 195 14.62 0.21 -12.48
C ASN A 195 13.48 -0.20 -13.42
N VAL A 196 12.98 0.78 -14.17
CA VAL A 196 11.85 0.62 -15.07
C VAL A 196 12.26 -0.30 -16.23
N PRO A 197 11.51 -1.39 -16.51
CA PRO A 197 11.78 -2.24 -17.66
C PRO A 197 11.57 -1.47 -18.98
N GLY A 198 12.12 -1.98 -20.09
CA GLY A 198 11.82 -1.42 -21.41
C GLY A 198 10.32 -1.46 -21.73
N PRO A 199 9.84 -0.62 -22.67
CA PRO A 199 8.41 -0.56 -23.01
C PRO A 199 7.89 -1.91 -23.49
N ILE A 200 6.69 -2.28 -23.04
CA ILE A 200 6.00 -3.49 -23.47
C ILE A 200 5.60 -3.34 -24.93
N GLY A 201 5.99 -4.31 -25.77
CA GLY A 201 5.68 -4.28 -27.20
C GLY A 201 4.22 -4.61 -27.50
N LYS A 202 3.72 -4.14 -28.66
CA LYS A 202 2.37 -4.43 -29.15
C LYS A 202 2.12 -5.95 -29.25
N PRO A 203 1.08 -6.50 -28.60
CA PRO A 203 0.71 -7.90 -28.77
C PRO A 203 0.34 -8.24 -30.23
N THR A 204 0.68 -9.45 -30.68
CA THR A 204 0.30 -9.92 -32.02
C THR A 204 -1.22 -9.85 -32.21
N GLY A 205 -1.64 -9.21 -33.30
CA GLY A 205 -3.07 -9.06 -33.61
C GLY A 205 -3.79 -8.02 -32.75
N ALA A 206 -3.14 -7.24 -31.90
CA ALA A 206 -3.78 -6.12 -31.21
C ALA A 206 -4.22 -5.01 -32.19
N ILE A 207 -5.25 -4.26 -31.81
CA ILE A 207 -5.65 -2.99 -32.41
C ILE A 207 -4.78 -1.89 -31.81
N ASP A 208 -4.18 -1.04 -32.63
CA ASP A 208 -3.29 0.03 -32.20
C ASP A 208 -4.02 1.38 -32.24
N VAL A 209 -4.15 2.07 -31.10
CA VAL A 209 -4.89 3.34 -31.06
C VAL A 209 -4.27 4.42 -31.95
N VAL A 210 -2.96 4.36 -32.21
CA VAL A 210 -2.25 5.30 -33.09
C VAL A 210 -2.28 4.81 -34.52
N ALA A 211 -1.75 3.62 -34.78
CA ALA A 211 -1.55 3.17 -36.15
C ALA A 211 -2.87 2.84 -36.88
N ASP A 212 -3.88 2.35 -36.16
CA ASP A 212 -5.16 1.93 -36.76
C ASP A 212 -6.25 3.00 -36.62
N TYR A 213 -6.21 3.84 -35.56
CA TYR A 213 -7.25 4.83 -35.24
C TYR A 213 -6.77 6.29 -35.21
N GLY A 214 -5.47 6.53 -35.40
CA GLY A 214 -4.91 7.88 -35.56
C GLY A 214 -4.86 8.72 -34.28
N ALA A 215 -4.90 8.10 -33.09
CA ALA A 215 -4.70 8.81 -31.82
C ALA A 215 -3.35 9.56 -31.85
N ASP A 216 -3.31 10.72 -31.20
CA ASP A 216 -2.14 11.60 -31.21
C ASP A 216 -1.23 11.29 -30.00
N PRO A 217 -0.07 10.63 -30.19
CA PRO A 217 0.84 10.27 -29.11
C PRO A 217 1.68 11.45 -28.60
N ALA A 218 1.59 12.63 -29.23
CA ALA A 218 2.21 13.85 -28.72
C ALA A 218 1.29 14.59 -27.73
N GLY A 219 0.00 14.26 -27.69
CA GLY A 219 -0.98 14.88 -26.80
C GLY A 219 -1.37 16.29 -27.22
N ALA A 220 -1.03 16.71 -28.45
CA ALA A 220 -1.35 18.05 -28.94
C ALA A 220 -2.84 18.21 -29.29
N THR A 221 -3.51 17.11 -29.60
CA THR A 221 -4.92 17.06 -30.00
C THR A 221 -5.73 16.03 -29.22
N ASP A 222 -7.02 16.30 -29.06
CA ASP A 222 -7.95 15.37 -28.41
C ASP A 222 -8.03 14.04 -29.18
N SER A 223 -7.81 12.95 -28.45
CA SER A 223 -7.83 11.58 -28.95
C SER A 223 -9.03 10.78 -28.44
N THR A 224 -9.95 11.38 -27.69
CA THR A 224 -11.10 10.68 -27.05
C THR A 224 -11.90 9.83 -28.03
N ALA A 225 -12.36 10.41 -29.13
CA ALA A 225 -13.17 9.69 -30.11
C ALA A 225 -12.41 8.53 -30.79
N LYS A 226 -11.09 8.68 -30.95
CA LYS A 226 -10.22 7.68 -31.58
C LYS A 226 -9.98 6.50 -30.63
N PHE A 227 -9.76 6.78 -29.35
CA PHE A 227 -9.70 5.77 -28.30
C PHE A 227 -11.03 5.03 -28.17
N GLN A 228 -12.16 5.74 -28.16
CA GLN A 228 -13.47 5.11 -28.09
C GLN A 228 -13.68 4.15 -29.27
N ALA A 229 -13.40 4.60 -30.49
CA ALA A 229 -13.54 3.77 -31.68
C ALA A 229 -12.64 2.52 -31.66
N ALA A 230 -11.41 2.64 -31.15
CA ALA A 230 -10.50 1.51 -30.97
C ALA A 230 -11.03 0.51 -29.93
N VAL A 231 -11.52 1.02 -28.79
CA VAL A 231 -12.14 0.23 -27.72
C VAL A 231 -13.37 -0.52 -28.21
N ASP A 232 -14.26 0.15 -28.94
CA ASP A 232 -15.47 -0.47 -29.51
C ASP A 232 -15.12 -1.60 -30.48
N ALA A 233 -14.09 -1.40 -31.31
CA ALA A 233 -13.61 -2.44 -32.22
C ALA A 233 -12.92 -3.59 -31.51
N GLY A 234 -12.17 -3.33 -30.44
CA GLY A 234 -11.60 -4.35 -29.55
C GLY A 234 -12.70 -5.21 -28.95
N ALA A 235 -13.74 -4.58 -28.41
CA ALA A 235 -14.91 -5.25 -27.84
C ALA A 235 -15.69 -6.08 -28.88
N ALA A 236 -15.83 -5.58 -30.11
CA ALA A 236 -16.53 -6.27 -31.19
C ALA A 236 -15.76 -7.48 -31.74
N SER A 237 -14.43 -7.40 -31.76
CA SER A 237 -13.57 -8.43 -32.35
C SER A 237 -12.93 -9.38 -31.33
N GLY A 238 -13.04 -9.08 -30.03
CA GLY A 238 -12.34 -9.80 -28.96
C GLY A 238 -10.83 -9.57 -28.95
N ARG A 239 -10.34 -8.54 -29.66
CA ARG A 239 -8.91 -8.22 -29.77
C ARG A 239 -8.49 -7.24 -28.68
N VAL A 240 -7.25 -7.35 -28.23
CA VAL A 240 -6.62 -6.36 -27.33
C VAL A 240 -6.51 -5.02 -28.06
N VAL A 241 -6.80 -3.93 -27.36
CA VAL A 241 -6.49 -2.56 -27.77
C VAL A 241 -5.18 -2.16 -27.10
N TYR A 242 -4.19 -1.82 -27.92
CA TYR A 242 -2.84 -1.46 -27.51
C TYR A 242 -2.65 0.05 -27.57
N VAL A 243 -2.16 0.61 -26.47
CA VAL A 243 -1.75 2.01 -26.35
C VAL A 243 -0.22 2.04 -26.42
N PRO A 244 0.38 2.54 -27.52
CA PRO A 244 1.84 2.62 -27.60
C PRO A 244 2.40 3.68 -26.64
N GLN A 245 3.72 3.80 -26.60
CA GLN A 245 4.37 4.90 -25.90
C GLN A 245 3.89 6.24 -26.46
N GLY A 246 3.53 7.17 -25.58
CA GLY A 246 3.02 8.49 -25.93
C GLY A 246 2.28 9.16 -24.78
N ASN A 247 2.02 10.45 -24.94
CA ASN A 247 1.07 11.20 -24.12
C ASN A 247 -0.18 11.44 -24.97
N PHE A 248 -1.35 11.11 -24.44
CA PHE A 248 -2.61 11.18 -25.17
C PHE A 248 -3.58 12.08 -24.42
N THR A 249 -3.97 13.18 -25.05
CA THR A 249 -4.97 14.09 -24.50
C THR A 249 -6.37 13.54 -24.75
N LEU A 250 -7.16 13.39 -23.69
CA LEU A 250 -8.56 13.01 -23.70
C LEU A 250 -9.37 14.10 -23.01
N TYR A 251 -10.45 14.54 -23.64
CA TYR A 251 -11.38 15.53 -23.10
C TYR A 251 -12.67 14.91 -22.57
N SER A 252 -12.82 13.59 -22.59
CA SER A 252 -13.92 12.89 -21.92
C SER A 252 -13.52 11.45 -21.63
N HIS A 253 -14.41 10.71 -20.96
CA HIS A 253 -14.18 9.32 -20.61
C HIS A 253 -14.20 8.41 -21.83
N VAL A 254 -13.30 7.43 -21.83
CA VAL A 254 -13.36 6.28 -22.73
C VAL A 254 -14.17 5.19 -22.04
N ILE A 255 -15.30 4.80 -22.62
CA ILE A 255 -16.21 3.79 -22.07
C ILE A 255 -15.76 2.40 -22.53
N VAL A 256 -15.47 1.51 -21.58
CA VAL A 256 -14.95 0.16 -21.83
C VAL A 256 -15.98 -0.92 -21.47
N ASP A 257 -16.10 -1.94 -22.31
CA ASP A 257 -16.94 -3.13 -22.09
C ASP A 257 -16.39 -4.30 -22.92
N ARG A 258 -16.16 -5.47 -22.30
CA ARG A 258 -15.66 -6.70 -22.94
C ARG A 258 -14.38 -6.50 -23.76
N VAL A 259 -13.44 -5.73 -23.22
CA VAL A 259 -12.21 -5.33 -23.92
C VAL A 259 -11.01 -5.40 -22.99
N THR A 260 -9.84 -5.67 -23.55
CA THR A 260 -8.55 -5.41 -22.89
C THR A 260 -7.92 -4.16 -23.49
N LEU A 261 -7.65 -3.15 -22.67
CA LEU A 261 -6.86 -1.97 -23.00
C LEU A 261 -5.49 -2.08 -22.33
N ALA A 262 -4.43 -2.27 -23.11
CA ALA A 262 -3.08 -2.52 -22.60
C ALA A 262 -2.09 -1.46 -23.12
N GLY A 263 -1.35 -0.82 -22.23
CA GLY A 263 -0.29 0.12 -22.60
C GLY A 263 1.10 -0.51 -22.73
N ALA A 264 2.09 0.34 -23.00
CA ALA A 264 3.49 -0.01 -23.07
C ALA A 264 4.21 0.02 -21.70
N GLY A 265 3.46 0.27 -20.61
CA GLY A 265 3.93 0.46 -19.23
C GLY A 265 3.56 1.84 -18.68
N PRO A 266 3.37 2.00 -17.35
CA PRO A 266 2.92 3.28 -16.75
C PRO A 266 3.85 4.47 -16.93
N TRP A 267 5.12 4.22 -17.23
CA TRP A 267 6.08 5.26 -17.56
C TRP A 267 6.05 5.69 -19.03
N TYR A 268 5.39 4.93 -19.91
CA TYR A 268 5.48 5.07 -21.36
C TYR A 268 4.15 5.49 -22.01
N SER A 269 3.03 4.92 -21.58
CA SER A 269 1.70 5.20 -22.13
C SER A 269 0.90 6.03 -21.14
N VAL A 270 0.73 7.33 -21.43
CA VAL A 270 0.09 8.28 -20.52
C VAL A 270 -1.18 8.84 -21.15
N LEU A 271 -2.30 8.61 -20.50
CA LEU A 271 -3.57 9.27 -20.80
C LEU A 271 -3.70 10.49 -19.87
N GLY A 272 -4.11 11.63 -20.39
CA GLY A 272 -4.30 12.82 -19.57
C GLY A 272 -5.16 13.86 -20.26
N GLY A 273 -5.28 15.03 -19.65
CA GLY A 273 -6.03 16.14 -20.23
C GLY A 273 -7.38 16.41 -19.57
N ARG A 274 -7.83 17.65 -19.77
CA ARG A 274 -9.08 18.21 -19.26
C ARG A 274 -9.68 19.07 -20.35
N HIS A 275 -11.01 19.02 -20.52
CA HIS A 275 -11.67 19.81 -21.54
C HIS A 275 -11.44 21.32 -21.29
N PRO A 276 -11.05 22.11 -22.30
CA PRO A 276 -10.57 23.49 -22.11
C PRO A 276 -11.62 24.47 -21.56
N SER A 277 -12.91 24.13 -21.66
CA SER A 277 -14.01 24.98 -21.18
C SER A 277 -15.10 24.26 -20.38
N GLN A 278 -14.99 22.94 -20.17
CA GLN A 278 -16.00 22.15 -19.46
C GLN A 278 -15.31 21.40 -18.33
N ARG A 279 -15.41 21.97 -17.13
CA ARG A 279 -14.62 21.54 -15.97
C ARG A 279 -14.87 20.07 -15.57
N ASN A 280 -16.05 19.55 -15.87
CA ASN A 280 -16.55 18.22 -15.50
C ASN A 280 -16.17 17.13 -16.51
N LEU A 281 -15.42 17.47 -17.56
CA LEU A 281 -14.94 16.53 -18.55
C LEU A 281 -13.41 16.48 -18.54
N ALA A 282 -12.86 15.29 -18.30
CA ALA A 282 -11.44 15.02 -18.24
C ALA A 282 -11.12 13.61 -18.74
N ALA A 283 -9.84 13.30 -18.85
CA ALA A 283 -9.37 11.95 -19.14
C ALA A 283 -9.81 10.97 -18.05
N GLY A 284 -10.35 9.82 -18.47
CA GLY A 284 -10.73 8.72 -17.59
C GLY A 284 -11.15 7.49 -18.38
N VAL A 285 -11.08 6.32 -17.76
CA VAL A 285 -11.52 5.05 -18.37
C VAL A 285 -12.66 4.48 -17.52
N TYR A 286 -13.85 4.40 -18.09
CA TYR A 286 -15.08 4.14 -17.33
C TYR A 286 -15.78 2.88 -17.79
N GLY A 287 -16.30 2.11 -16.84
CA GLY A 287 -17.36 1.14 -17.11
C GLY A 287 -18.68 1.86 -17.40
N LYS A 288 -19.62 1.16 -18.02
CA LYS A 288 -21.00 1.64 -18.13
C LYS A 288 -21.62 1.73 -16.74
N TYR A 289 -22.32 2.82 -16.44
CA TYR A 289 -23.13 2.91 -15.23
C TYR A 289 -24.26 1.88 -15.25
N ALA A 290 -24.65 1.34 -14.09
CA ALA A 290 -25.69 0.33 -13.99
C ALA A 290 -27.03 0.78 -14.62
N GLY A 291 -27.41 2.05 -14.44
CA GLY A 291 -28.59 2.64 -15.06
C GLY A 291 -28.48 2.93 -16.57
N GLN A 292 -27.31 2.70 -17.18
CA GLN A 292 -27.00 3.04 -18.58
C GLN A 292 -26.50 1.82 -19.37
N GLY A 293 -27.06 0.65 -19.08
CA GLY A 293 -26.69 -0.60 -19.75
C GLY A 293 -25.42 -1.27 -19.20
N GLY A 294 -24.97 -0.86 -18.01
CA GLY A 294 -23.94 -1.54 -17.23
C GLY A 294 -24.49 -2.62 -16.27
N PRO A 295 -23.62 -3.23 -15.46
CA PRO A 295 -22.18 -3.02 -15.41
C PRO A 295 -21.49 -3.56 -16.67
N SER A 296 -20.43 -2.88 -17.10
CA SER A 296 -19.52 -3.43 -18.11
C SER A 296 -18.97 -4.78 -17.65
N GLN A 297 -18.65 -5.67 -18.60
CA GLN A 297 -18.22 -7.04 -18.31
C GLN A 297 -16.83 -7.30 -18.86
N ASN A 298 -16.02 -8.13 -18.18
CA ASN A 298 -14.78 -8.69 -18.72
C ASN A 298 -13.83 -7.62 -19.28
N VAL A 299 -13.67 -6.52 -18.54
CA VAL A 299 -12.75 -5.44 -18.87
C VAL A 299 -11.39 -5.72 -18.22
N THR A 300 -10.31 -5.49 -18.96
CA THR A 300 -8.97 -5.42 -18.38
C THR A 300 -8.29 -4.14 -18.84
N VAL A 301 -7.89 -3.29 -17.91
CA VAL A 301 -7.06 -2.11 -18.20
C VAL A 301 -5.72 -2.31 -17.52
N LYS A 302 -4.62 -2.21 -18.27
CA LYS A 302 -3.29 -2.46 -17.70
C LYS A 302 -2.14 -1.72 -18.36
N ASP A 303 -1.05 -1.63 -17.61
CA ASP A 303 0.26 -1.19 -18.09
C ASP A 303 0.26 0.22 -18.69
N LEU A 304 -0.42 1.17 -18.05
CA LEU A 304 -0.52 2.57 -18.50
C LEU A 304 -0.64 3.55 -17.32
N ALA A 305 -0.60 4.83 -17.61
CA ALA A 305 -0.87 5.89 -16.64
C ALA A 305 -2.10 6.72 -17.05
N ILE A 306 -2.83 7.21 -16.06
CA ILE A 306 -3.80 8.29 -16.18
C ILE A 306 -3.30 9.43 -15.28
N ILE A 307 -2.85 10.52 -15.89
CA ILE A 307 -2.37 11.71 -15.18
C ILE A 307 -3.27 12.88 -15.59
N GLY A 308 -4.15 13.26 -14.69
CA GLY A 308 -5.18 14.27 -14.92
C GLY A 308 -4.65 15.70 -14.84
N ASP A 309 -5.59 16.65 -14.87
CA ASP A 309 -5.33 18.08 -14.64
C ASP A 309 -6.38 18.69 -13.69
N VAL A 310 -6.67 17.97 -12.61
CA VAL A 310 -7.63 18.36 -11.57
C VAL A 310 -6.90 19.08 -10.45
N GLN A 311 -7.33 20.30 -10.12
CA GLN A 311 -6.66 21.23 -9.19
C GLN A 311 -7.59 21.61 -8.03
N GLU A 312 -8.72 20.93 -7.94
CA GLU A 312 -9.80 21.25 -7.03
C GLU A 312 -10.58 19.98 -6.70
N ARG A 313 -11.31 20.02 -5.59
CA ARG A 313 -12.31 19.00 -5.28
C ARG A 313 -13.70 19.58 -5.53
N VAL A 314 -14.38 19.06 -6.55
CA VAL A 314 -15.79 19.32 -6.83
C VAL A 314 -16.50 17.98 -6.84
N ASP A 315 -17.31 17.73 -5.82
CA ASP A 315 -17.84 16.39 -5.55
C ASP A 315 -18.73 15.87 -6.69
N GLU A 316 -19.50 16.75 -7.34
CA GLU A 316 -20.43 16.38 -8.43
C GLU A 316 -19.73 16.05 -9.75
N ASP A 317 -18.49 16.49 -9.95
CA ASP A 317 -17.77 16.30 -11.21
C ASP A 317 -17.12 14.91 -11.24
N GLN A 318 -17.47 14.08 -12.22
CA GLN A 318 -16.93 12.73 -12.40
C GLN A 318 -15.56 12.76 -13.10
N VAL A 319 -14.59 13.53 -12.60
CA VAL A 319 -13.25 13.66 -13.19
C VAL A 319 -12.23 12.73 -12.50
N ASN A 320 -12.61 11.47 -12.37
CA ASN A 320 -11.81 10.39 -11.77
C ASN A 320 -11.00 9.65 -12.85
N ALA A 321 -9.89 9.00 -12.48
CA ALA A 321 -9.15 8.17 -13.43
C ALA A 321 -9.98 6.96 -13.88
N PHE A 322 -10.72 6.33 -12.96
CA PHE A 322 -11.68 5.26 -13.23
C PHE A 322 -13.03 5.50 -12.57
N GLY A 323 -14.10 5.04 -13.22
CA GLY A 323 -15.42 5.00 -12.62
C GLY A 323 -16.46 4.22 -13.40
N GLY A 324 -17.74 4.44 -13.05
CA GLY A 324 -18.85 3.60 -13.50
C GLY A 324 -18.81 2.20 -12.87
N ALA A 325 -19.46 1.22 -13.51
CA ALA A 325 -19.61 -0.13 -12.98
C ALA A 325 -18.92 -1.17 -13.88
N MET A 326 -18.10 -2.04 -13.29
CA MET A 326 -17.38 -3.09 -14.02
C MET A 326 -17.38 -4.42 -13.25
N SER A 327 -17.99 -5.46 -13.81
CA SER A 327 -17.96 -6.80 -13.24
C SER A 327 -16.97 -7.70 -13.98
N ASN A 328 -16.43 -8.72 -13.31
CA ASN A 328 -15.46 -9.65 -13.89
C ASN A 328 -14.24 -8.94 -14.50
N SER A 329 -13.80 -7.86 -13.87
CA SER A 329 -12.92 -6.88 -14.50
C SER A 329 -11.72 -6.56 -13.63
N ALA A 330 -10.63 -6.13 -14.28
CA ALA A 330 -9.37 -5.85 -13.60
C ALA A 330 -8.72 -4.54 -14.09
N ILE A 331 -8.18 -3.78 -13.15
CA ILE A 331 -7.19 -2.72 -13.37
C ILE A 331 -5.87 -3.22 -12.80
N ASP A 332 -4.83 -3.27 -13.61
CA ASP A 332 -3.56 -3.92 -13.23
C ASP A 332 -2.35 -3.10 -13.68
N ASN A 333 -1.44 -2.79 -12.75
CA ASN A 333 -0.23 -2.02 -13.06
C ASN A 333 -0.56 -0.68 -13.74
N VAL A 334 -1.39 0.12 -13.07
CA VAL A 334 -1.76 1.47 -13.54
C VAL A 334 -1.28 2.53 -12.57
N TRP A 335 -0.77 3.63 -13.13
CA TRP A 335 -0.43 4.85 -12.39
C TRP A 335 -1.58 5.85 -12.51
N MET A 336 -2.11 6.35 -11.39
CA MET A 336 -3.21 7.31 -11.33
C MET A 336 -2.72 8.54 -10.55
N GLN A 337 -2.83 9.74 -11.14
CA GLN A 337 -2.35 10.97 -10.52
C GLN A 337 -3.15 12.19 -10.98
N HIS A 338 -3.30 13.21 -10.13
CA HIS A 338 -3.94 14.50 -10.45
C HIS A 338 -5.37 14.38 -11.00
N THR A 339 -6.12 13.42 -10.47
CA THR A 339 -7.56 13.25 -10.69
C THR A 339 -8.31 13.59 -9.40
N LYS A 340 -9.65 13.68 -9.46
CA LYS A 340 -10.43 13.85 -8.23
C LYS A 340 -10.29 12.60 -7.36
N VAL A 341 -10.63 11.45 -7.93
CA VAL A 341 -10.51 10.14 -7.30
C VAL A 341 -9.72 9.22 -8.23
N GLY A 342 -8.91 8.31 -7.69
CA GLY A 342 -8.25 7.29 -8.50
C GLY A 342 -9.28 6.35 -9.13
N ALA A 343 -10.15 5.76 -8.33
CA ALA A 343 -11.31 5.00 -8.82
C ALA A 343 -12.57 5.23 -7.97
N TRP A 344 -13.59 5.88 -8.53
CA TRP A 344 -14.92 6.00 -7.92
C TRP A 344 -15.89 5.03 -8.59
N MET A 345 -16.11 3.88 -7.98
CA MET A 345 -16.81 2.76 -8.61
C MET A 345 -18.25 2.68 -8.15
N ASP A 346 -19.16 3.24 -8.95
CA ASP A 346 -20.60 3.19 -8.72
C ASP A 346 -21.19 1.87 -9.21
N GLY A 347 -21.51 0.96 -8.29
CA GLY A 347 -22.16 -0.31 -8.61
C GLY A 347 -23.67 -0.19 -8.90
N PRO A 348 -24.43 -1.31 -8.84
CA PRO A 348 -23.97 -2.63 -8.43
C PRO A 348 -22.97 -3.25 -9.41
N MET A 349 -21.94 -3.90 -8.87
CA MET A 349 -20.96 -4.69 -9.65
C MET A 349 -20.38 -5.83 -8.81
N ASP A 350 -19.72 -6.78 -9.48
CA ASP A 350 -19.25 -8.03 -8.85
C ASP A 350 -17.89 -8.46 -9.43
N ARG A 351 -16.97 -8.92 -8.56
CA ARG A 351 -15.65 -9.44 -8.94
C ARG A 351 -14.81 -8.44 -9.74
N PHE A 352 -14.73 -7.21 -9.24
CA PHE A 352 -13.81 -6.19 -9.73
C PHE A 352 -12.48 -6.24 -8.96
N THR A 353 -11.34 -6.05 -9.63
CA THR A 353 -10.03 -6.02 -8.97
C THR A 353 -9.20 -4.84 -9.42
N ILE A 354 -8.63 -4.08 -8.48
CA ILE A 354 -7.51 -3.17 -8.72
C ILE A 354 -6.26 -3.78 -8.09
N ARG A 355 -5.16 -3.90 -8.86
CA ARG A 355 -3.92 -4.46 -8.33
C ARG A 355 -2.64 -3.90 -8.94
N ASN A 356 -1.54 -4.02 -8.20
CA ASN A 356 -0.19 -3.65 -8.64
C ASN A 356 -0.07 -2.17 -9.07
N SER A 357 -0.96 -1.31 -8.58
CA SER A 357 -1.14 0.05 -9.07
C SER A 357 -0.57 1.09 -8.12
N ARG A 358 -0.41 2.32 -8.62
CA ARG A 358 0.03 3.49 -7.86
C ARG A 358 -1.02 4.58 -7.98
N ILE A 359 -1.50 5.12 -6.87
CA ILE A 359 -2.47 6.21 -6.81
C ILE A 359 -1.86 7.33 -6.00
N LEU A 360 -1.60 8.46 -6.64
CA LEU A 360 -0.85 9.58 -6.08
C LEU A 360 -1.64 10.87 -6.26
N ASP A 361 -1.49 11.82 -5.34
CA ASP A 361 -1.92 13.22 -5.50
C ASP A 361 -3.37 13.37 -6.02
N GLN A 362 -4.31 12.80 -5.27
CA GLN A 362 -5.75 12.87 -5.58
C GLN A 362 -6.40 14.01 -4.81
N THR A 363 -7.37 14.71 -5.38
CA THR A 363 -8.05 15.80 -4.66
C THR A 363 -9.11 15.30 -3.67
N ALA A 364 -9.50 14.02 -3.77
CA ALA A 364 -10.36 13.28 -2.85
C ALA A 364 -9.79 11.86 -2.63
N ASP A 365 -10.64 10.83 -2.63
CA ASP A 365 -10.27 9.45 -2.31
C ASP A 365 -9.24 8.84 -3.28
N GLY A 366 -8.49 7.84 -2.82
CA GLY A 366 -7.74 6.98 -3.73
C GLY A 366 -8.67 6.02 -4.49
N VAL A 367 -9.45 5.22 -3.76
CA VAL A 367 -10.48 4.34 -4.31
C VAL A 367 -11.72 4.40 -3.43
N ASN A 368 -12.91 4.46 -4.04
CA ASN A 368 -14.17 4.26 -3.35
C ASN A 368 -15.01 3.18 -4.05
N PHE A 369 -15.31 2.10 -3.32
CA PHE A 369 -16.33 1.12 -3.72
C PHE A 369 -17.70 1.61 -3.27
N HIS A 370 -18.44 2.22 -4.20
CA HIS A 370 -19.67 2.94 -3.93
C HIS A 370 -20.89 2.15 -4.43
N ILE A 371 -21.85 1.90 -3.54
CA ILE A 371 -23.16 1.28 -3.82
C ILE A 371 -23.10 -0.11 -4.47
N GLY A 372 -23.30 -1.16 -3.68
CA GLY A 372 -23.56 -2.50 -4.21
C GLY A 372 -22.35 -3.14 -4.92
N VAL A 373 -21.14 -2.77 -4.52
CA VAL A 373 -19.91 -3.42 -4.98
C VAL A 373 -19.72 -4.70 -4.18
N THR A 374 -19.54 -5.82 -4.86
CA THR A 374 -19.47 -7.14 -4.22
C THR A 374 -18.30 -7.98 -4.71
N ASN A 375 -17.77 -8.84 -3.82
CA ASN A 375 -16.67 -9.77 -4.07
C ASN A 375 -15.47 -9.12 -4.79
N SER A 376 -15.23 -7.84 -4.52
CA SER A 376 -14.26 -7.01 -5.24
C SER A 376 -13.07 -6.68 -4.36
N THR A 377 -11.92 -6.44 -4.99
CA THR A 377 -10.64 -6.35 -4.27
C THR A 377 -9.79 -5.17 -4.73
N VAL A 378 -9.16 -4.48 -3.78
CA VAL A 378 -7.96 -3.66 -4.05
C VAL A 378 -6.78 -4.34 -3.38
N THR A 379 -5.75 -4.72 -4.14
CA THR A 379 -4.60 -5.43 -3.58
C THR A 379 -3.26 -5.08 -4.19
N ASN A 380 -2.19 -5.10 -3.39
CA ASN A 380 -0.86 -4.75 -3.86
C ASN A 380 -0.82 -3.36 -4.52
N THR A 381 -1.56 -2.41 -3.95
CA THR A 381 -1.67 -1.04 -4.46
C THR A 381 -1.01 -0.08 -3.50
N PHE A 382 -0.20 0.82 -4.04
CA PHE A 382 0.44 1.89 -3.32
C PHE A 382 -0.36 3.19 -3.50
N VAL A 383 -0.69 3.85 -2.40
CA VAL A 383 -1.50 5.08 -2.37
C VAL A 383 -0.79 6.12 -1.53
N ARG A 384 -0.63 7.35 -2.05
CA ARG A 384 -0.04 8.46 -1.29
C ARG A 384 -0.71 9.79 -1.62
N ASN A 385 -0.80 10.68 -0.62
CA ASN A 385 -1.21 12.09 -0.80
C ASN A 385 -2.63 12.24 -1.38
N THR A 386 -3.60 11.50 -0.84
CA THR A 386 -5.01 11.64 -1.21
C THR A 386 -5.66 12.77 -0.42
N GLY A 387 -6.58 13.51 -1.04
CA GLY A 387 -7.31 14.62 -0.42
C GLY A 387 -8.50 14.19 0.45
N ASP A 388 -8.75 12.88 0.55
CA ASP A 388 -9.69 12.21 1.46
C ASP A 388 -9.20 10.77 1.72
N ASP A 389 -10.13 9.87 2.09
CA ASP A 389 -9.89 8.46 2.35
C ASP A 389 -9.01 7.79 1.30
N GLY A 390 -7.90 7.18 1.73
CA GLY A 390 -6.99 6.49 0.82
C GLY A 390 -7.68 5.32 0.10
N LEU A 391 -8.33 4.43 0.85
CA LEU A 391 -9.20 3.37 0.32
C LEU A 391 -10.50 3.30 1.12
N ALA A 392 -11.62 3.49 0.44
CA ALA A 392 -12.95 3.54 1.03
C ALA A 392 -13.90 2.51 0.41
N MET A 393 -14.84 2.07 1.23
CA MET A 393 -16.08 1.44 0.76
C MET A 393 -17.25 2.22 1.36
N TRP A 394 -18.22 2.60 0.54
CA TRP A 394 -19.43 3.26 1.01
C TRP A 394 -20.68 2.55 0.51
N ALA A 395 -21.34 1.85 1.44
CA ALA A 395 -22.60 1.17 1.21
C ALA A 395 -23.78 2.16 1.32
N GLU A 396 -23.83 3.20 0.49
CA GLU A 396 -24.85 4.26 0.63
C GLU A 396 -26.28 3.70 0.54
N SER A 397 -26.66 3.12 -0.59
CA SER A 397 -28.04 2.65 -0.83
C SER A 397 -28.15 1.14 -1.05
N THR A 398 -27.06 0.49 -1.44
CA THR A 398 -26.99 -0.96 -1.67
C THR A 398 -25.79 -1.53 -0.92
N PRO A 399 -25.94 -2.66 -0.19
CA PRO A 399 -24.86 -3.20 0.64
C PRO A 399 -23.63 -3.57 -0.19
N ASN A 400 -22.46 -3.14 0.28
CA ASN A 400 -21.18 -3.69 -0.15
C ASN A 400 -20.94 -5.01 0.58
N VAL A 401 -20.62 -6.09 -0.16
CA VAL A 401 -20.55 -7.45 0.41
C VAL A 401 -19.34 -8.23 -0.09
N GLY A 402 -18.57 -8.84 0.82
CA GLY A 402 -17.49 -9.75 0.43
C GLY A 402 -16.26 -9.07 -0.16
N ASN A 403 -16.12 -7.75 0.02
CA ASN A 403 -15.01 -6.99 -0.54
C ASN A 403 -13.74 -7.12 0.30
N SER A 404 -12.59 -6.95 -0.35
CA SER A 404 -11.28 -7.09 0.28
C SER A 404 -10.34 -5.94 -0.06
N PHE A 405 -9.70 -5.33 0.94
CA PHE A 405 -8.51 -4.49 0.75
C PHE A 405 -7.31 -5.20 1.37
N THR A 406 -6.38 -5.67 0.54
CA THR A 406 -5.27 -6.50 1.03
C THR A 406 -3.91 -6.15 0.49
N ARG A 407 -2.86 -6.20 1.32
CA ARG A 407 -1.47 -5.91 0.88
C ARG A 407 -1.33 -4.53 0.23
N ASN A 408 -2.04 -3.52 0.73
CA ASN A 408 -1.90 -2.15 0.24
C ASN A 408 -1.00 -1.35 1.17
N THR A 409 -0.29 -0.38 0.61
CA THR A 409 0.43 0.64 1.40
C THR A 409 -0.24 1.99 1.13
N VAL A 410 -0.83 2.61 2.16
CA VAL A 410 -1.52 3.90 2.07
C VAL A 410 -0.82 4.91 2.97
N VAL A 411 -0.37 6.03 2.41
CA VAL A 411 0.48 7.00 3.11
C VAL A 411 -0.10 8.41 2.99
N ALA A 412 -0.13 9.15 4.09
CA ALA A 412 -0.46 10.58 4.12
C ALA A 412 -1.76 10.99 3.37
N PRO A 413 -2.93 10.36 3.64
CA PRO A 413 -4.19 11.00 3.30
C PRO A 413 -4.31 12.31 4.09
N ILE A 414 -4.55 13.40 3.37
CA ILE A 414 -4.60 14.75 3.93
C ILE A 414 -5.81 14.89 4.84
N LEU A 415 -6.96 14.40 4.39
CA LEU A 415 -8.21 14.35 5.14
C LEU A 415 -8.63 12.89 5.34
N ALA A 416 -9.32 12.64 6.45
CA ALA A 416 -9.96 11.37 6.77
C ALA A 416 -8.95 10.22 6.96
N ASN A 417 -9.20 9.03 6.38
CA ASN A 417 -8.59 7.78 6.81
C ASN A 417 -7.60 7.21 5.81
N ASN A 418 -6.68 6.36 6.27
CA ASN A 418 -5.94 5.53 5.32
C ASN A 418 -6.89 4.50 4.68
N ILE A 419 -7.62 3.74 5.49
CA ILE A 419 -8.59 2.74 5.03
C ILE A 419 -9.87 2.80 5.86
N VAL A 420 -11.01 2.79 5.17
CA VAL A 420 -12.34 2.81 5.81
C VAL A 420 -13.36 1.95 5.08
N SER A 421 -14.34 1.46 5.84
CA SER A 421 -15.62 1.07 5.27
C SER A 421 -16.77 1.69 6.05
N TYR A 422 -17.62 2.42 5.33
CA TYR A 422 -18.88 2.96 5.79
C TYR A 422 -20.00 1.96 5.47
N GLY A 423 -20.40 1.20 6.49
CA GLY A 423 -21.32 0.08 6.33
C GLY A 423 -20.67 -1.13 5.69
N GLY A 424 -21.51 -2.06 5.21
CA GLY A 424 -21.10 -3.26 4.48
C GLY A 424 -21.10 -4.55 5.30
N ARG A 425 -20.91 -5.67 4.60
CA ARG A 425 -20.99 -7.03 5.17
C ARG A 425 -19.87 -7.93 4.67
N ASP A 426 -19.34 -8.77 5.56
CA ASP A 426 -18.33 -9.78 5.21
C ASP A 426 -17.05 -9.18 4.58
N ILE A 427 -16.51 -8.15 5.23
CA ILE A 427 -15.40 -7.34 4.71
C ILE A 427 -14.05 -7.84 5.24
N ASN A 428 -13.03 -7.82 4.38
CA ASN A 428 -11.66 -8.20 4.72
C ASN A 428 -10.68 -7.05 4.46
N ILE A 429 -10.00 -6.58 5.49
CA ILE A 429 -8.95 -5.56 5.41
C ILE A 429 -7.71 -6.15 6.05
N SER A 430 -6.82 -6.75 5.26
CA SER A 430 -5.68 -7.53 5.80
C SER A 430 -4.34 -7.27 5.12
N ASP A 431 -3.25 -7.46 5.85
CA ASP A 431 -1.88 -7.32 5.34
C ASP A 431 -1.55 -5.91 4.84
N ASN A 432 -2.27 -4.86 5.28
CA ASN A 432 -2.02 -3.49 4.81
C ASN A 432 -1.04 -2.75 5.71
N VAL A 433 -0.32 -1.79 5.14
CA VAL A 433 0.41 -0.75 5.87
C VAL A 433 -0.29 0.58 5.66
N MET A 434 -0.64 1.22 6.76
CA MET A 434 -1.33 2.51 6.81
C MET A 434 -0.43 3.47 7.56
N ALA A 435 0.04 4.51 6.87
CA ALA A 435 0.92 5.49 7.45
C ALA A 435 0.30 6.87 7.38
N GLU A 436 0.45 7.61 8.46
CA GLU A 436 0.55 9.07 8.39
C GLU A 436 -0.71 9.88 8.05
N THR A 437 -1.90 9.50 8.53
CA THR A 437 -3.08 10.39 8.45
C THR A 437 -2.82 11.80 8.97
N VAL A 438 -3.33 12.81 8.28
CA VAL A 438 -2.99 14.23 8.54
C VAL A 438 -4.08 14.96 9.34
N THR A 439 -5.36 14.85 8.99
CA THR A 439 -6.44 15.48 9.78
C THR A 439 -7.77 14.71 9.69
N ASN A 440 -8.59 14.82 10.75
CA ASN A 440 -9.98 14.33 10.80
C ASN A 440 -10.19 12.84 10.46
N GLY A 441 -9.19 12.00 10.68
CA GLY A 441 -9.35 10.55 10.58
C GLY A 441 -8.16 9.75 11.12
N GLY A 442 -8.29 8.44 10.98
CA GLY A 442 -7.39 7.44 11.54
C GLY A 442 -6.82 6.50 10.49
N GLY A 443 -6.01 5.54 10.92
CA GLY A 443 -5.48 4.53 10.00
C GLY A 443 -6.60 3.64 9.47
N LEU A 444 -7.29 2.93 10.37
CA LEU A 444 -8.36 2.02 10.02
C LEU A 444 -9.67 2.42 10.70
N HIS A 445 -10.72 2.59 9.89
CA HIS A 445 -12.04 3.01 10.36
C HIS A 445 -13.13 2.00 9.98
N VAL A 446 -13.99 1.66 10.94
CA VAL A 446 -15.27 0.97 10.71
C VAL A 446 -16.40 1.87 11.16
N GLY A 447 -17.21 2.35 10.21
CA GLY A 447 -18.25 3.35 10.47
C GLY A 447 -19.64 2.90 10.05
N ASN A 448 -20.64 3.09 10.91
CA ASN A 448 -22.03 3.27 10.45
C ASN A 448 -22.26 4.76 10.31
N ARG A 449 -21.73 5.37 9.26
CA ARG A 449 -21.71 6.83 9.06
C ARG A 449 -22.22 7.18 7.67
N TYR A 450 -22.76 8.39 7.55
CA TYR A 450 -23.38 8.98 6.35
C TYR A 450 -24.82 8.55 6.10
N PRO A 451 -25.59 9.38 5.35
CA PRO A 451 -26.92 9.00 4.88
C PRO A 451 -26.89 7.65 4.16
N GLY A 452 -27.96 6.88 4.33
CA GLY A 452 -28.12 5.58 3.69
C GLY A 452 -27.46 4.40 4.41
N VAL A 453 -26.42 4.61 5.22
CA VAL A 453 -25.72 3.53 5.97
C VAL A 453 -26.51 3.10 7.21
N THR A 454 -27.57 2.31 6.99
CA THR A 454 -28.53 1.86 7.99
C THR A 454 -29.14 0.52 7.59
N GLY A 455 -29.67 -0.25 8.55
CA GLY A 455 -30.37 -1.50 8.23
C GLY A 455 -29.50 -2.46 7.38
N PRO A 456 -29.91 -2.87 6.16
CA PRO A 456 -29.14 -3.80 5.32
C PRO A 456 -27.76 -3.30 4.88
N THR A 457 -27.55 -1.99 4.79
CA THR A 457 -26.27 -1.39 4.37
C THR A 457 -25.32 -1.13 5.54
N ALA A 458 -25.82 -1.19 6.78
CA ALA A 458 -25.00 -1.04 7.98
C ALA A 458 -23.96 -2.16 8.11
N VAL A 459 -22.95 -1.93 8.95
CA VAL A 459 -21.93 -2.89 9.34
C VAL A 459 -22.59 -4.15 9.89
N ALA A 460 -22.40 -5.27 9.17
CA ALA A 460 -22.98 -6.57 9.51
C ALA A 460 -22.02 -7.71 9.15
N GLY A 461 -22.39 -8.94 9.52
CA GLY A 461 -21.63 -10.15 9.14
C GLY A 461 -20.27 -10.25 9.83
N THR A 462 -19.30 -10.89 9.15
CA THR A 462 -17.97 -11.13 9.72
C THR A 462 -16.91 -10.24 9.10
N TRP A 463 -16.25 -9.44 9.91
CA TRP A 463 -15.17 -8.56 9.48
C TRP A 463 -13.83 -9.14 9.89
N THR A 464 -12.90 -9.20 8.94
CA THR A 464 -11.52 -9.62 9.18
C THR A 464 -10.60 -8.43 8.99
N MET A 465 -9.97 -7.98 10.07
CA MET A 465 -8.98 -6.90 10.08
C MET A 465 -7.66 -7.46 10.61
N ALA A 466 -6.93 -8.18 9.76
CA ALA A 466 -5.80 -9.02 10.18
C ALA A 466 -4.45 -8.54 9.65
N ARG A 467 -3.40 -8.63 10.47
CA ARG A 467 -2.01 -8.35 10.06
C ARG A 467 -1.86 -6.97 9.42
N ASN A 468 -2.50 -5.96 9.98
CA ASN A 468 -2.32 -4.59 9.52
C ASN A 468 -1.28 -3.88 10.37
N THR A 469 -0.53 -2.96 9.77
CA THR A 469 0.38 -2.06 10.50
C THR A 469 -0.08 -0.62 10.30
N LEU A 470 -0.28 0.10 11.40
CA LEU A 470 -0.70 1.48 11.45
C LEU A 470 0.44 2.31 12.04
N ILE A 471 1.07 3.17 11.24
CA ILE A 471 2.28 3.92 11.60
C ILE A 471 1.95 5.40 11.64
N ARG A 472 2.10 6.06 12.79
CA ARG A 472 1.84 7.51 12.92
C ARG A 472 0.45 7.95 12.45
N THR A 473 -0.54 7.05 12.59
CA THR A 473 -1.94 7.30 12.20
C THR A 473 -2.78 7.78 13.38
N GLY A 474 -3.97 8.30 13.06
CA GLY A 474 -4.78 9.09 13.98
C GLY A 474 -4.24 10.51 14.07
N ASN A 475 -5.07 11.51 13.84
CA ASN A 475 -4.68 12.92 13.97
C ASN A 475 -5.83 13.79 14.52
N SER A 476 -5.59 15.08 14.68
CA SER A 476 -6.55 16.04 15.24
C SER A 476 -7.84 16.06 14.44
N ASP A 477 -8.98 16.10 15.12
CA ASP A 477 -10.25 16.51 14.52
C ASP A 477 -10.57 17.95 14.95
N TYR A 478 -10.52 18.87 13.99
CA TYR A 478 -10.76 20.30 14.25
C TYR A 478 -12.24 20.65 14.48
N ASN A 479 -13.17 19.73 14.23
CA ASN A 479 -14.58 19.94 14.55
C ASN A 479 -14.88 19.56 16.00
N TRP A 480 -14.14 18.60 16.57
CA TRP A 480 -14.47 18.02 17.88
C TRP A 480 -13.50 18.33 19.02
N ASN A 481 -12.39 19.02 18.72
CA ASN A 481 -11.39 19.46 19.72
C ASN A 481 -10.78 18.28 20.53
N PHE A 482 -10.77 17.09 19.93
CA PHE A 482 -10.02 15.92 20.38
C PHE A 482 -9.41 15.22 19.16
N GLY A 483 -8.43 14.34 19.39
CA GLY A 483 -7.80 13.59 18.30
C GLY A 483 -8.46 12.25 18.02
N ILE A 484 -8.34 11.81 16.78
CA ILE A 484 -8.81 10.52 16.28
C ILE A 484 -7.77 9.44 16.55
N GLY A 485 -8.24 8.25 16.93
CA GLY A 485 -7.40 7.08 17.16
C GLY A 485 -6.89 6.45 15.86
N ALA A 486 -5.80 5.69 15.94
CA ALA A 486 -5.26 4.95 14.81
C ALA A 486 -6.25 3.89 14.28
N LEU A 487 -6.81 3.08 15.16
CA LEU A 487 -7.95 2.21 14.88
C LEU A 487 -9.20 2.81 15.53
N TRP A 488 -10.26 3.08 14.78
CA TRP A 488 -11.43 3.72 15.37
C TRP A 488 -12.75 3.19 14.81
N PHE A 489 -13.78 3.30 15.65
CA PHE A 489 -15.13 2.86 15.38
C PHE A 489 -16.09 4.03 15.61
N TRP A 490 -16.79 4.42 14.55
CA TRP A 490 -17.79 5.50 14.63
C TRP A 490 -19.14 5.09 14.03
N PRO A 491 -19.98 4.45 14.85
CA PRO A 491 -21.42 4.33 14.59
C PRO A 491 -22.18 5.63 14.80
N ASP A 492 -22.36 6.44 13.77
CA ASP A 492 -23.10 7.71 13.81
C ASP A 492 -24.59 7.55 13.46
N SER A 493 -24.89 6.88 12.35
CA SER A 493 -26.24 6.63 11.84
C SER A 493 -26.95 5.49 12.59
N GLY A 494 -26.24 4.78 13.47
CA GLY A 494 -26.78 3.71 14.32
C GLY A 494 -25.70 2.81 14.89
N ALA A 495 -25.96 2.22 16.06
CA ALA A 495 -25.02 1.34 16.75
C ALA A 495 -24.58 0.15 15.89
N ILE A 496 -23.32 -0.28 16.04
CA ILE A 496 -22.84 -1.53 15.43
C ILE A 496 -23.24 -2.69 16.35
N THR A 497 -24.21 -3.49 15.91
CA THR A 497 -24.74 -4.64 16.64
C THR A 497 -24.88 -5.85 15.72
N GLY A 498 -24.62 -7.05 16.24
CA GLY A 498 -24.76 -8.30 15.48
C GLY A 498 -23.64 -8.60 14.46
N ALA A 499 -22.69 -7.69 14.26
CA ALA A 499 -21.48 -7.95 13.50
C ALA A 499 -20.41 -8.65 14.38
N THR A 500 -19.57 -9.47 13.77
CA THR A 500 -18.34 -9.99 14.40
C THR A 500 -17.15 -9.25 13.81
N LEU A 501 -16.48 -8.42 14.62
CA LEU A 501 -15.35 -7.59 14.19
C LEU A 501 -14.05 -8.19 14.73
N ASN A 502 -13.28 -8.86 13.88
CA ASN A 502 -12.04 -9.52 14.31
C ASN A 502 -10.82 -8.69 13.91
N VAL A 503 -10.13 -8.13 14.91
CA VAL A 503 -8.84 -7.45 14.73
C VAL A 503 -7.74 -8.40 15.24
N THR A 504 -6.86 -8.84 14.35
CA THR A 504 -5.86 -9.87 14.70
C THR A 504 -4.47 -9.54 14.21
N ASP A 505 -3.44 -9.82 15.02
CA ASP A 505 -2.03 -9.65 14.66
C ASP A 505 -1.70 -8.23 14.15
N THR A 506 -2.31 -7.19 14.72
CA THR A 506 -2.22 -5.81 14.23
C THR A 506 -1.23 -4.99 15.07
N ASP A 507 -0.39 -4.22 14.39
CA ASP A 507 0.56 -3.31 15.03
C ASP A 507 0.10 -1.87 14.86
N ILE A 508 -0.02 -1.16 15.99
CA ILE A 508 -0.34 0.26 16.07
C ILE A 508 0.89 0.96 16.65
N LEU A 509 1.63 1.64 15.78
CA LEU A 509 2.96 2.16 16.04
C LEU A 509 2.93 3.68 15.97
N ASP A 510 3.26 4.30 17.10
CA ASP A 510 3.52 5.73 17.25
C ASP A 510 2.36 6.62 16.78
N SER A 511 1.11 6.23 17.09
CA SER A 511 -0.10 6.99 16.74
C SER A 511 -0.03 8.43 17.22
N SER A 512 -0.49 9.40 16.42
CA SER A 512 -0.38 10.82 16.83
C SER A 512 -1.29 11.16 18.01
N TYR A 513 -2.37 10.40 18.20
CA TYR A 513 -3.26 10.47 19.37
C TYR A 513 -3.45 9.09 19.99
N ALA A 514 -4.68 8.58 20.03
CA ALA A 514 -4.99 7.32 20.70
C ALA A 514 -4.66 6.12 19.81
N GLY A 515 -4.41 4.97 20.43
CA GLY A 515 -4.28 3.71 19.70
C GLY A 515 -5.63 3.25 19.15
N ILE A 516 -6.60 2.99 20.03
CA ILE A 516 -7.94 2.50 19.69
C ILE A 516 -9.01 3.44 20.23
N GLN A 517 -10.01 3.79 19.42
CA GLN A 517 -11.08 4.73 19.80
C GLN A 517 -12.49 4.22 19.46
N TRP A 518 -13.45 4.57 20.34
CA TRP A 518 -14.90 4.40 20.10
C TRP A 518 -15.65 5.70 20.31
N ILE A 519 -16.55 6.04 19.38
CA ILE A 519 -17.39 7.23 19.43
C ILE A 519 -18.78 6.97 18.80
N GLY A 520 -19.80 7.75 19.18
CA GLY A 520 -21.15 7.64 18.63
C GLY A 520 -22.07 6.71 19.43
N ASN A 521 -22.90 5.93 18.74
CA ASN A 521 -24.00 5.14 19.32
C ASN A 521 -23.55 3.83 19.98
N GLY A 522 -22.28 3.46 19.85
CA GLY A 522 -21.68 2.29 20.48
C GLY A 522 -21.49 1.06 19.59
N THR A 523 -20.54 0.22 20.01
CA THR A 523 -20.01 -0.90 19.21
C THR A 523 -20.01 -2.19 20.01
N SER A 524 -20.46 -3.29 19.40
CA SER A 524 -20.42 -4.63 20.01
C SER A 524 -19.85 -5.66 19.03
N GLY A 525 -19.45 -6.83 19.56
CA GLY A 525 -18.92 -7.93 18.75
C GLY A 525 -17.45 -7.77 18.34
N LEU A 526 -16.70 -6.89 18.99
CA LEU A 526 -15.28 -6.64 18.71
C LEU A 526 -14.38 -7.64 19.43
N ASN A 527 -13.52 -8.33 18.69
CA ASN A 527 -12.51 -9.24 19.21
C ASN A 527 -11.12 -8.77 18.77
N LEU A 528 -10.25 -8.48 19.72
CA LEU A 528 -8.85 -8.11 19.47
C LEU A 528 -7.94 -9.22 19.95
N THR A 529 -7.11 -9.76 19.06
CA THR A 529 -6.14 -10.82 19.38
C THR A 529 -4.76 -10.45 18.85
N ASN A 530 -3.74 -10.49 19.71
CA ASN A 530 -2.35 -10.16 19.34
C ASN A 530 -2.21 -8.75 18.75
N VAL A 531 -2.77 -7.75 19.44
CA VAL A 531 -2.66 -6.34 19.01
C VAL A 531 -1.59 -5.66 19.83
N ASN A 532 -0.63 -5.04 19.16
CA ASN A 532 0.43 -4.25 19.80
C ASN A 532 0.16 -2.76 19.60
N ILE A 533 0.21 -1.98 20.68
CA ILE A 533 0.10 -0.53 20.69
C ILE A 533 1.39 0.02 21.28
N ALA A 534 2.21 0.70 20.50
CA ALA A 534 3.48 1.22 20.96
C ALA A 534 3.57 2.72 20.67
N GLY A 535 3.73 3.57 21.68
CA GLY A 535 4.00 4.99 21.49
C GLY A 535 2.80 5.88 21.22
N ALA A 536 1.58 5.51 21.62
CA ALA A 536 0.40 6.35 21.37
C ALA A 536 0.56 7.74 22.02
N GLY A 537 0.36 8.80 21.23
CA GLY A 537 0.53 10.19 21.61
C GLY A 537 -0.43 10.68 22.69
N THR A 538 -1.55 9.99 22.90
CA THR A 538 -2.43 10.18 24.07
C THR A 538 -2.64 8.88 24.83
N PHE A 539 -3.70 8.14 24.51
CA PHE A 539 -4.15 6.97 25.25
C PHE A 539 -3.95 5.69 24.42
N ALA A 540 -3.75 4.55 25.07
CA ALA A 540 -3.90 3.27 24.39
C ALA A 540 -5.35 3.09 23.92
N LEU A 541 -6.30 3.36 24.82
CA LEU A 541 -7.74 3.23 24.58
C LEU A 541 -8.44 4.57 24.84
N GLN A 542 -9.31 5.00 23.94
CA GLN A 542 -10.12 6.22 24.05
C GLN A 542 -11.60 5.89 23.84
N ALA A 543 -12.34 5.69 24.93
CA ALA A 543 -13.76 5.36 24.90
C ALA A 543 -14.62 6.60 25.15
N GLN A 544 -15.30 7.09 24.10
CA GLN A 544 -16.30 8.15 24.15
C GLN A 544 -17.73 7.63 23.94
N ALA A 545 -17.86 6.35 23.57
CA ALA A 545 -19.12 5.65 23.40
C ALA A 545 -19.08 4.27 24.06
N PRO A 546 -20.24 3.66 24.37
CA PRO A 546 -20.30 2.30 24.86
C PRO A 546 -19.65 1.31 23.88
N ALA A 547 -18.86 0.38 24.41
CA ALA A 547 -18.21 -0.65 23.62
C ALA A 547 -18.17 -1.97 24.39
N THR A 548 -18.53 -3.08 23.72
CA THR A 548 -18.31 -4.44 24.24
C THR A 548 -17.26 -5.13 23.38
N ALA A 549 -16.15 -5.52 24.00
CA ALA A 549 -15.01 -6.08 23.29
C ALA A 549 -14.28 -7.16 24.09
N THR A 550 -13.73 -8.15 23.39
CA THR A 550 -12.83 -9.16 23.96
C THR A 550 -11.40 -8.84 23.58
N PHE A 551 -10.50 -8.80 24.56
CA PHE A 551 -9.08 -8.53 24.36
C PHE A 551 -8.27 -9.77 24.74
N THR A 552 -7.43 -10.26 23.82
CA THR A 552 -6.52 -11.39 24.05
C THR A 552 -5.13 -11.02 23.55
N ASN A 553 -4.12 -11.08 24.42
CA ASN A 553 -2.73 -10.71 24.09
C ASN A 553 -2.61 -9.32 23.44
N VAL A 554 -3.37 -8.35 23.93
CA VAL A 554 -3.27 -6.94 23.54
C VAL A 554 -2.30 -6.22 24.46
N LYS A 555 -1.24 -5.66 23.90
CA LYS A 555 -0.14 -5.04 24.65
C LYS A 555 -0.01 -3.58 24.30
N ALA A 556 0.16 -2.73 25.31
CA ALA A 556 0.38 -1.32 25.16
C ALA A 556 1.70 -0.90 25.84
N THR A 557 2.54 -0.13 25.15
CA THR A 557 3.82 0.37 25.67
C THR A 557 4.08 1.80 25.21
N GLY A 558 4.87 2.57 25.96
CA GLY A 558 5.22 3.94 25.58
C GLY A 558 4.03 4.90 25.46
N ILE A 559 2.92 4.63 26.18
CA ILE A 559 1.70 5.44 26.11
C ILE A 559 1.94 6.78 26.81
N ALA A 560 1.60 7.88 26.13
CA ALA A 560 1.86 9.21 26.65
C ALA A 560 1.11 9.48 27.94
N GLN A 561 -0.15 9.05 28.08
CA GLN A 561 -0.95 9.37 29.27
C GLN A 561 -0.85 8.28 30.35
N ASN A 562 -0.88 8.72 31.61
CA ASN A 562 -1.05 7.86 32.77
C ASN A 562 -2.18 8.45 33.63
N PRO A 563 -3.35 7.79 33.75
CA PRO A 563 -3.64 6.44 33.29
C PRO A 563 -3.70 6.32 31.74
N PRO A 564 -3.40 5.12 31.18
CA PRO A 564 -3.24 4.92 29.73
C PRO A 564 -4.55 4.80 28.96
N THR A 565 -5.70 4.91 29.63
CA THR A 565 -7.02 4.77 29.02
C THR A 565 -7.87 5.98 29.37
N TYR A 566 -8.52 6.57 28.36
CA TYR A 566 -9.58 7.55 28.51
C TYR A 566 -10.94 6.83 28.50
N SER A 567 -11.78 7.10 29.48
CA SER A 567 -13.19 6.68 29.46
C SER A 567 -14.03 7.49 30.42
N CYS A 568 -15.06 8.15 29.89
CA CYS A 568 -16.13 8.78 30.68
C CYS A 568 -17.44 7.99 30.62
N VAL A 569 -17.46 6.84 29.95
CA VAL A 569 -18.68 6.04 29.73
C VAL A 569 -18.96 5.03 30.86
N GLY A 570 -18.15 5.03 31.92
CA GLY A 570 -18.30 4.14 33.07
C GLY A 570 -18.27 2.66 32.65
N SER A 571 -19.24 1.89 33.12
CA SER A 571 -19.43 0.48 32.74
C SER A 571 -19.82 0.26 31.27
N GLY A 572 -20.07 1.34 30.51
CA GLY A 572 -20.31 1.27 29.07
C GLY A 572 -19.11 0.79 28.26
N LEU A 573 -17.89 0.92 28.79
CA LEU A 573 -16.71 0.23 28.25
C LEU A 573 -16.60 -1.15 28.92
N ALA A 574 -17.20 -2.16 28.31
CA ALA A 574 -17.23 -3.53 28.80
C ALA A 574 -16.18 -4.38 28.09
N ILE A 575 -15.06 -4.64 28.77
CA ILE A 575 -13.96 -5.44 28.23
C ILE A 575 -13.94 -6.82 28.88
N THR A 576 -14.00 -7.86 28.05
CA THR A 576 -13.73 -9.25 28.44
C THR A 576 -12.24 -9.52 28.26
N ASP A 577 -11.55 -9.86 29.35
CA ASP A 577 -10.13 -10.23 29.32
C ASP A 577 -9.97 -11.71 28.94
N GLY A 578 -9.45 -11.96 27.74
CA GLY A 578 -9.10 -13.30 27.23
C GLY A 578 -7.70 -13.76 27.63
N GLY A 579 -6.94 -12.97 28.40
CA GLY A 579 -5.60 -13.28 28.89
C GLY A 579 -4.46 -12.70 28.03
N GLY A 580 -3.28 -12.52 28.65
CA GLY A 580 -2.06 -12.03 27.98
C GLY A 580 -2.00 -10.51 27.73
N ASN A 581 -3.00 -9.76 28.19
CA ASN A 581 -3.08 -8.32 28.02
C ASN A 581 -2.14 -7.55 28.94
N SER A 582 -1.58 -6.42 28.50
CA SER A 582 -0.73 -5.58 29.37
C SER A 582 -0.68 -4.12 28.93
N GLY A 583 -0.43 -3.21 29.89
CA GLY A 583 -0.03 -1.82 29.65
C GLY A 583 -1.15 -0.82 29.35
N TRP A 584 -2.40 -1.26 29.20
CA TRP A 584 -3.56 -0.40 28.99
C TRP A 584 -4.64 -0.54 30.07
N GLN A 585 -4.61 -1.63 30.84
CA GLN A 585 -5.58 -1.87 31.92
C GLN A 585 -5.41 -0.85 33.04
N THR A 586 -6.53 -0.29 33.50
CA THR A 586 -6.59 0.63 34.66
C THR A 586 -7.94 0.50 35.34
N SER A 587 -7.96 0.54 36.67
CA SER A 587 -9.20 0.58 37.46
C SER A 587 -9.82 1.98 37.52
N ALA A 588 -9.05 3.01 37.16
CA ALA A 588 -9.50 4.40 37.12
C ALA A 588 -9.06 5.03 35.79
N PRO A 589 -9.85 4.86 34.71
CA PRO A 589 -9.63 5.57 33.45
C PRO A 589 -9.60 7.08 33.66
N TYR A 590 -8.84 7.78 32.84
CA TYR A 590 -8.88 9.24 32.81
C TYR A 590 -10.23 9.69 32.24
N CYS A 591 -10.91 10.58 32.95
CA CYS A 591 -12.11 11.26 32.48
C CYS A 591 -11.97 12.73 32.86
N GLY A 592 -11.39 13.51 31.95
CA GLY A 592 -11.08 14.91 32.16
C GLY A 592 -10.84 15.63 30.82
N PRO A 593 -10.36 16.87 30.86
CA PRO A 593 -10.05 17.63 29.64
C PRO A 593 -9.08 16.89 28.72
N TRP A 594 -9.22 17.08 27.40
CA TRP A 594 -8.36 16.44 26.41
C TRP A 594 -6.90 16.88 26.56
N PRO A 595 -5.95 15.95 26.81
CA PRO A 595 -4.55 16.31 26.89
C PRO A 595 -3.98 16.60 25.50
N ALA A 596 -2.98 17.48 25.43
CA ALA A 596 -2.17 17.62 24.24
C ALA A 596 -1.41 16.31 23.95
N PRO A 597 -1.25 15.91 22.68
CA PRO A 597 -0.50 14.72 22.35
C PRO A 597 1.00 14.89 22.64
N ARG A 598 1.69 13.80 22.94
CA ARG A 598 3.16 13.74 23.09
C ARG A 598 3.73 12.66 22.18
N TRP A 599 4.43 13.05 21.12
CA TRP A 599 5.02 12.14 20.13
C TRP A 599 6.46 11.75 20.49
N GLY A 600 6.98 10.70 19.85
CA GLY A 600 8.36 10.25 20.07
C GLY A 600 8.57 9.50 21.39
N ASN A 601 7.49 9.09 22.06
CA ASN A 601 7.55 8.29 23.30
C ASN A 601 7.87 6.81 23.07
N SER A 602 8.08 6.40 21.81
CA SER A 602 8.45 5.05 21.43
C SER A 602 9.91 4.95 21.04
N THR A 603 10.65 4.07 21.71
CA THR A 603 11.99 3.61 21.28
C THR A 603 11.93 2.24 20.61
N THR A 604 10.74 1.66 20.46
CA THR A 604 10.58 0.32 19.91
C THR A 604 10.66 0.39 18.39
N THR A 605 11.75 -0.14 17.82
CA THR A 605 11.70 -0.76 16.49
C THR A 605 10.54 -1.77 16.47
N PRO A 606 9.85 -1.97 15.33
CA PRO A 606 8.84 -3.02 15.23
C PRO A 606 9.43 -4.28 15.85
N SER A 607 8.70 -4.92 16.77
CA SER A 607 9.04 -6.31 17.03
C SER A 607 9.06 -7.00 15.67
N ASN A 608 10.14 -7.72 15.34
CA ASN A 608 10.03 -8.77 14.34
C ASN A 608 8.68 -9.46 14.58
N PRO A 609 7.85 -9.72 13.55
CA PRO A 609 6.61 -10.45 13.74
C PRO A 609 6.95 -11.65 14.63
N PRO A 610 6.16 -11.92 15.69
CA PRO A 610 6.53 -12.91 16.69
C PRO A 610 7.12 -14.12 15.99
N ALA A 611 8.33 -14.51 16.39
CA ALA A 611 9.03 -15.68 15.89
C ALA A 611 8.25 -16.93 16.33
N SER A 612 7.12 -17.13 15.65
CA SER A 612 6.07 -18.13 15.74
C SER A 612 4.78 -17.42 15.29
N PRO A 613 4.17 -17.80 14.16
CA PRO A 613 2.78 -17.43 13.93
C PRO A 613 1.98 -18.03 15.08
N SER A 614 1.48 -17.19 15.99
CA SER A 614 0.29 -17.55 16.73
C SER A 614 -0.78 -17.91 15.69
N THR A 615 -1.42 -19.04 15.92
CA THR A 615 -2.43 -19.65 15.05
C THR A 615 -3.37 -18.60 14.43
N PRO A 616 -3.51 -18.58 13.10
CA PRO A 616 -4.54 -17.78 12.44
C PRO A 616 -5.91 -18.05 13.07
N PRO A 617 -6.80 -17.05 13.19
CA PRO A 617 -8.15 -17.26 13.69
C PRO A 617 -8.80 -18.39 12.89
N THR A 618 -9.45 -19.32 13.61
CA THR A 618 -10.23 -20.42 13.06
C THR A 618 -11.47 -19.86 12.37
N THR A 619 -11.29 -19.36 11.15
CA THR A 619 -12.38 -19.25 10.18
C THR A 619 -12.70 -20.66 9.68
N THR A 620 -13.97 -21.03 9.71
CA THR A 620 -14.45 -22.22 9.01
C THR A 620 -14.06 -22.08 7.54
N PRO A 621 -13.29 -23.00 6.94
CA PRO A 621 -12.81 -22.84 5.57
C PRO A 621 -13.94 -22.87 4.55
N PRO A 622 -13.82 -22.11 3.45
CA PRO A 622 -14.63 -22.33 2.27
C PRO A 622 -14.41 -23.76 1.74
N THR A 623 -15.41 -24.29 1.06
CA THR A 623 -15.45 -25.64 0.44
C THR A 623 -14.50 -25.77 -0.77
N GLY A 624 -13.22 -25.39 -0.64
CA GLY A 624 -12.23 -25.27 -1.73
C GLY A 624 -10.82 -25.77 -1.39
N ASN A 625 -9.79 -25.24 -2.09
CA ASN A 625 -8.38 -25.61 -1.89
C ASN A 625 -7.91 -25.24 -0.47
N LEU A 626 -7.64 -26.24 0.36
CA LEU A 626 -7.22 -26.11 1.75
C LEU A 626 -5.80 -25.58 1.93
N ALA A 627 -4.98 -25.65 0.87
CA ALA A 627 -3.61 -25.17 0.82
C ALA A 627 -3.50 -23.72 0.32
N ALA A 628 -4.57 -23.12 -0.23
CA ALA A 628 -4.53 -21.76 -0.75
C ALA A 628 -4.14 -20.75 0.35
N GLY A 629 -3.13 -19.92 0.05
CA GLY A 629 -2.57 -18.92 0.96
C GLY A 629 -1.86 -19.48 2.19
N ARG A 630 -1.65 -20.81 2.27
CA ARG A 630 -0.97 -21.45 3.40
C ARG A 630 0.55 -21.30 3.31
N THR A 631 1.23 -21.36 4.45
CA THR A 631 2.68 -21.26 4.48
C THR A 631 3.31 -22.50 3.83
N ALA A 632 4.22 -22.25 2.89
CA ALA A 632 5.06 -23.27 2.27
C ALA A 632 6.53 -23.06 2.65
N THR A 633 7.25 -24.14 2.93
CA THR A 633 8.69 -24.17 3.20
C THR A 633 9.36 -25.21 2.30
N ALA A 634 10.62 -25.00 1.93
CA ALA A 634 11.35 -25.95 1.10
C ALA A 634 12.75 -26.23 1.64
N THR A 635 13.34 -27.36 1.23
CA THR A 635 14.73 -27.72 1.53
C THR A 635 15.74 -26.78 0.88
N GLY A 636 15.33 -26.07 -0.17
CA GLY A 636 16.11 -25.07 -0.87
C GLY A 636 15.27 -24.43 -1.97
N GLN A 637 15.81 -23.37 -2.56
CA GLN A 637 15.26 -22.75 -3.76
C GLN A 637 16.38 -22.28 -4.69
N ALA A 638 16.06 -22.08 -5.96
CA ALA A 638 16.90 -21.39 -6.93
C ALA A 638 16.36 -19.98 -7.17
N ASP A 639 17.25 -18.98 -7.14
CA ASP A 639 16.94 -17.58 -7.46
C ASP A 639 15.72 -17.04 -6.66
N VAL A 640 14.83 -16.31 -7.34
CA VAL A 640 13.58 -15.74 -6.80
C VAL A 640 12.40 -16.73 -6.73
N TYR A 641 12.58 -17.99 -7.16
CA TYR A 641 11.51 -18.99 -7.26
C TYR A 641 11.22 -19.68 -5.92
N GLY A 642 10.69 -18.91 -4.97
CA GLY A 642 10.49 -19.34 -3.58
C GLY A 642 9.28 -20.24 -3.34
N PRO A 643 9.23 -20.94 -2.18
CA PRO A 643 8.18 -21.91 -1.87
C PRO A 643 6.79 -21.27 -1.73
N GLY A 644 6.69 -19.99 -1.37
CA GLY A 644 5.40 -19.29 -1.24
C GLY A 644 4.56 -19.29 -2.53
N ASN A 645 5.23 -19.43 -3.68
CA ASN A 645 4.58 -19.48 -4.98
C ASN A 645 3.67 -20.71 -5.14
N VAL A 646 3.88 -21.81 -4.42
CA VAL A 646 3.05 -23.02 -4.61
C VAL A 646 1.66 -22.94 -3.99
N THR A 647 1.33 -21.84 -3.33
CA THR A 647 0.07 -21.64 -2.61
C THR A 647 -0.55 -20.28 -2.89
N ASP A 648 0.01 -19.52 -3.84
CA ASP A 648 -0.39 -18.13 -4.11
C ASP A 648 -1.64 -18.03 -5.02
N GLY A 649 -2.09 -19.14 -5.60
CA GLY A 649 -3.24 -19.21 -6.49
C GLY A 649 -2.92 -18.76 -7.92
N ASN A 650 -1.65 -18.55 -8.25
CA ASN A 650 -1.17 -18.14 -9.55
C ASN A 650 -0.36 -19.26 -10.21
N ALA A 651 -1.01 -20.00 -11.10
CA ALA A 651 -0.34 -21.08 -11.82
C ALA A 651 0.88 -20.65 -12.66
N ASN A 652 1.12 -19.35 -12.90
CA ASN A 652 2.27 -18.87 -13.68
C ASN A 652 3.54 -18.60 -12.85
N THR A 653 3.43 -18.44 -11.53
CA THR A 653 4.58 -18.40 -10.61
C THR A 653 4.94 -19.83 -10.23
N TYR A 654 6.17 -20.06 -9.77
CA TYR A 654 6.59 -21.39 -9.36
C TYR A 654 7.70 -21.36 -8.33
N TRP A 655 7.75 -22.40 -7.52
CA TRP A 655 8.92 -22.77 -6.76
C TRP A 655 9.85 -23.62 -7.63
N GLU A 656 11.15 -23.37 -7.54
CA GLU A 656 12.20 -24.21 -8.10
C GLU A 656 13.21 -24.54 -7.00
N SER A 657 13.47 -25.83 -6.78
CA SER A 657 14.49 -26.26 -5.82
C SER A 657 15.91 -25.94 -6.30
N THR A 658 16.91 -26.06 -5.41
CA THR A 658 18.31 -25.99 -5.83
C THR A 658 18.64 -27.02 -6.92
N ASN A 659 19.28 -26.58 -8.01
CA ASN A 659 19.61 -27.41 -9.17
C ASN A 659 20.61 -28.52 -8.83
N ASN A 660 20.41 -29.70 -9.42
CA ASN A 660 21.22 -30.92 -9.27
C ASN A 660 21.35 -31.42 -7.82
N ALA A 661 20.38 -31.09 -6.95
CA ALA A 661 20.45 -31.38 -5.51
C ALA A 661 19.34 -32.33 -5.01
N PHE A 662 18.77 -33.18 -5.87
CA PHE A 662 17.76 -34.15 -5.44
C PHE A 662 18.29 -35.10 -4.35
N PRO A 663 17.47 -35.51 -3.36
CA PRO A 663 16.07 -35.16 -3.20
C PRO A 663 15.87 -33.74 -2.67
N GLN A 664 14.79 -33.10 -3.12
CA GLN A 664 14.37 -31.79 -2.65
C GLN A 664 12.90 -31.86 -2.23
N SER A 665 12.55 -31.16 -1.16
CA SER A 665 11.20 -31.21 -0.60
C SER A 665 10.58 -29.82 -0.49
N ILE A 666 9.26 -29.77 -0.67
CA ILE A 666 8.43 -28.63 -0.31
C ILE A 666 7.31 -29.10 0.61
N THR A 667 7.04 -28.33 1.67
CA THR A 667 6.09 -28.65 2.73
C THR A 667 5.09 -27.51 2.87
N VAL A 668 3.79 -27.81 2.81
CA VAL A 668 2.70 -26.87 3.09
C VAL A 668 2.09 -27.18 4.46
N ASP A 669 1.95 -26.15 5.32
CA ASP A 669 1.21 -26.23 6.58
C ASP A 669 -0.25 -25.81 6.38
N LEU A 670 -1.18 -26.76 6.41
CA LEU A 670 -2.63 -26.53 6.28
C LEU A 670 -3.24 -25.79 7.51
N GLY A 671 -2.43 -25.50 8.53
CA GLY A 671 -2.76 -24.78 9.76
C GLY A 671 -3.39 -25.66 10.85
N GLN A 672 -4.04 -26.76 10.47
CA GLN A 672 -4.59 -27.76 11.38
C GLN A 672 -4.74 -29.11 10.67
N ASN A 673 -5.03 -30.17 11.43
CA ASN A 673 -5.30 -31.49 10.86
C ASN A 673 -6.53 -31.43 9.95
N ARG A 674 -6.36 -31.77 8.67
CA ARG A 674 -7.43 -31.85 7.65
C ARG A 674 -7.53 -33.25 7.08
N ALA A 675 -8.75 -33.77 6.99
CA ALA A 675 -9.03 -34.94 6.17
C ALA A 675 -8.90 -34.57 4.68
N LEU A 676 -8.21 -35.41 3.91
CA LEU A 676 -7.87 -35.16 2.52
C LEU A 676 -8.21 -36.36 1.64
N THR A 677 -8.77 -36.09 0.46
CA THR A 677 -9.13 -37.08 -0.57
C THR A 677 -8.26 -36.97 -1.82
N ARG A 678 -7.75 -35.77 -2.13
CA ARG A 678 -6.87 -35.56 -3.28
C ARG A 678 -5.96 -34.34 -3.12
N LEU A 679 -4.82 -34.40 -3.79
CA LEU A 679 -3.95 -33.27 -4.05
C LEU A 679 -4.00 -32.92 -5.54
N VAL A 680 -3.90 -31.65 -5.88
CA VAL A 680 -3.71 -31.21 -7.27
C VAL A 680 -2.42 -30.42 -7.36
N LEU A 681 -1.53 -30.88 -8.22
CA LEU A 681 -0.21 -30.31 -8.43
C LEU A 681 -0.18 -29.69 -9.82
N LYS A 682 0.40 -28.50 -9.94
CA LYS A 682 0.52 -27.81 -11.24
C LYS A 682 1.94 -27.40 -11.55
N LEU A 683 2.21 -27.25 -12.84
CA LEU A 683 3.31 -26.45 -13.39
C LEU A 683 2.73 -25.30 -14.21
N PRO A 684 3.51 -24.26 -14.51
CA PRO A 684 3.02 -23.19 -15.35
C PRO A 684 2.45 -23.69 -16.68
N PRO A 685 1.28 -23.18 -17.11
CA PRO A 685 0.52 -23.77 -18.21
C PRO A 685 1.13 -23.47 -19.59
N ALA A 686 2.11 -22.58 -19.66
CA ALA A 686 2.78 -22.21 -20.90
C ALA A 686 3.43 -23.43 -21.58
N THR A 687 3.24 -23.57 -22.89
CA THR A 687 3.79 -24.67 -23.70
C THR A 687 5.31 -24.76 -23.65
N ALA A 688 6.00 -23.65 -23.33
CA ALA A 688 7.45 -23.60 -23.10
C ALA A 688 7.92 -24.52 -21.94
N TRP A 689 7.02 -24.92 -21.04
CA TRP A 689 7.35 -25.90 -20.01
C TRP A 689 7.47 -27.33 -20.56
N ALA A 690 6.99 -27.62 -21.78
CA ALA A 690 7.03 -28.94 -22.40
C ALA A 690 6.41 -30.06 -21.53
N THR A 691 6.16 -31.22 -22.14
CA THR A 691 5.77 -32.40 -21.36
C THR A 691 6.95 -32.90 -20.54
N ARG A 692 6.76 -33.13 -19.24
CA ARG A 692 7.80 -33.63 -18.35
C ARG A 692 7.24 -34.55 -17.27
N THR A 693 8.09 -35.44 -16.77
CA THR A 693 7.76 -36.30 -15.63
C THR A 693 8.53 -35.84 -14.42
N GLN A 694 7.83 -35.53 -13.33
CA GLN A 694 8.45 -35.33 -12.02
C GLN A 694 8.20 -36.55 -11.15
N THR A 695 9.27 -37.12 -10.59
CA THR A 695 9.21 -38.25 -9.67
C THR A 695 9.17 -37.72 -8.25
N LEU A 696 8.07 -37.96 -7.54
CA LEU A 696 7.89 -37.48 -6.18
C LEU A 696 7.10 -38.47 -5.31
N SER A 697 7.27 -38.34 -3.99
CA SER A 697 6.43 -38.97 -2.98
C SER A 697 5.65 -37.91 -2.18
N VAL A 698 4.54 -38.31 -1.57
CA VAL A 698 3.74 -37.48 -0.67
C VAL A 698 3.93 -37.99 0.75
N LEU A 699 4.34 -37.12 1.66
CA LEU A 699 4.43 -37.39 3.09
C LEU A 699 3.46 -36.50 3.86
N GLY A 700 3.02 -36.99 5.00
CA GLY A 700 2.10 -36.31 5.91
C GLY A 700 2.66 -36.28 7.33
N SER A 701 2.42 -35.18 8.03
CA SER A 701 2.69 -35.05 9.46
C SER A 701 1.57 -34.24 10.15
N THR A 702 1.31 -34.54 11.42
CA THR A 702 0.41 -33.77 12.29
C THR A 702 1.16 -32.77 13.17
N ASP A 703 2.47 -32.94 13.35
CA ASP A 703 3.32 -32.16 14.27
C ASP A 703 4.46 -31.39 13.57
N GLY A 704 4.65 -31.59 12.26
CA GLY A 704 5.66 -30.92 11.44
C GLY A 704 7.06 -31.49 11.57
N SER A 705 7.26 -32.53 12.40
CA SER A 705 8.56 -33.16 12.68
C SER A 705 8.58 -34.64 12.28
N ASN A 706 7.54 -35.40 12.62
CA ASN A 706 7.41 -36.82 12.31
C ASN A 706 6.58 -37.01 11.03
N TYR A 707 7.24 -37.35 9.94
CA TYR A 707 6.59 -37.58 8.65
C TYR A 707 6.41 -39.07 8.36
N SER A 708 5.23 -39.42 7.85
CA SER A 708 4.90 -40.74 7.33
C SER A 708 4.55 -40.66 5.85
N THR A 709 4.81 -41.73 5.10
CA THR A 709 4.46 -41.78 3.67
C THR A 709 2.94 -41.88 3.50
N VAL A 710 2.35 -40.88 2.84
CA VAL A 710 0.94 -40.87 2.42
C VAL A 710 0.78 -41.47 1.02
N LYS A 711 1.72 -41.21 0.12
CA LYS A 711 1.80 -41.81 -1.21
C LYS A 711 3.26 -42.15 -1.52
N SER A 712 3.51 -43.40 -1.89
CA SER A 712 4.84 -43.86 -2.30
C SER A 712 5.35 -43.10 -3.52
N SER A 713 6.68 -43.04 -3.68
CA SER A 713 7.31 -42.34 -4.81
C SER A 713 6.83 -42.89 -6.16
N ALA A 714 6.45 -42.00 -7.07
CA ALA A 714 6.02 -42.33 -8.43
C ALA A 714 6.34 -41.18 -9.40
N GLY A 715 6.44 -41.49 -10.69
CA GLY A 715 6.55 -40.49 -11.76
C GLY A 715 5.19 -39.93 -12.15
N TYR A 716 5.05 -38.61 -12.14
CA TYR A 716 3.85 -37.90 -12.54
C TYR A 716 4.10 -37.05 -13.78
N VAL A 717 3.30 -37.27 -14.82
CA VAL A 717 3.44 -36.58 -16.11
C VAL A 717 2.67 -35.27 -16.08
N PHE A 718 3.39 -34.16 -16.17
CA PHE A 718 2.85 -32.84 -16.43
C PHE A 718 2.89 -32.59 -17.94
N ASN A 719 1.72 -32.44 -18.54
CA ASN A 719 1.57 -32.21 -19.97
C ASN A 719 0.84 -30.88 -20.22
N PRO A 720 1.43 -29.91 -20.95
CA PRO A 720 0.76 -28.65 -21.25
C PRO A 720 -0.59 -28.82 -21.97
N ALA A 721 -0.75 -29.90 -22.75
CA ALA A 721 -2.02 -30.21 -23.43
C ALA A 721 -3.17 -30.54 -22.47
N SER A 722 -2.87 -30.95 -21.23
CA SER A 722 -3.83 -31.16 -20.15
C SER A 722 -3.70 -30.11 -19.04
N GLY A 723 -3.16 -28.93 -19.38
CA GLY A 723 -3.01 -27.80 -18.45
C GLY A 723 -1.90 -27.96 -17.42
N ASN A 724 -0.90 -28.81 -17.67
CA ASN A 724 0.22 -29.06 -16.75
C ASN A 724 -0.25 -29.36 -15.33
N THR A 725 -1.28 -30.18 -15.20
CA THR A 725 -1.95 -30.48 -13.94
C THR A 725 -1.95 -31.98 -13.69
N VAL A 726 -1.66 -32.38 -12.45
CA VAL A 726 -1.69 -33.77 -11.97
C VAL A 726 -2.57 -33.83 -10.73
N THR A 727 -3.49 -34.79 -10.68
CA THR A 727 -4.28 -35.08 -9.47
C THR A 727 -3.79 -36.37 -8.82
N ILE A 728 -3.49 -36.32 -7.53
CA ILE A 728 -3.01 -37.46 -6.75
C ILE A 728 -4.07 -37.81 -5.70
N PRO A 729 -4.74 -38.98 -5.80
CA PRO A 729 -5.68 -39.42 -4.76
C PRO A 729 -4.90 -39.80 -3.49
N VAL A 730 -5.37 -39.29 -2.36
CA VAL A 730 -4.84 -39.56 -1.02
C VAL A 730 -5.98 -39.88 -0.06
N THR A 731 -5.69 -40.59 1.03
CA THR A 731 -6.67 -40.81 2.10
C THR A 731 -5.94 -40.68 3.41
N THR A 732 -5.97 -39.48 3.99
CA THR A 732 -5.17 -39.17 5.17
C THR A 732 -5.75 -37.99 5.93
N THR A 733 -5.37 -37.84 7.20
CA THR A 733 -5.65 -36.64 7.99
C THR A 733 -4.32 -36.04 8.43
N GLN A 734 -3.97 -34.87 7.89
CA GLN A 734 -2.65 -34.26 8.11
C GLN A 734 -2.76 -32.75 8.28
N ARG A 735 -1.81 -32.16 9.01
CA ARG A 735 -1.60 -30.72 9.05
C ARG A 735 -0.55 -30.29 8.05
N TYR A 736 0.56 -31.02 8.01
CA TYR A 736 1.68 -30.76 7.12
C TYR A 736 1.68 -31.78 5.99
N LEU A 737 1.72 -31.29 4.75
CA LEU A 737 1.92 -32.13 3.58
C LEU A 737 3.26 -31.79 2.95
N ARG A 738 4.07 -32.81 2.69
CA ARG A 738 5.39 -32.65 2.06
C ARG A 738 5.46 -33.44 0.77
N LEU A 739 5.82 -32.77 -0.32
CA LEU A 739 6.26 -33.44 -1.54
C LEU A 739 7.78 -33.59 -1.47
N THR A 740 8.29 -34.77 -1.79
CA THR A 740 9.74 -35.00 -1.93
C THR A 740 10.02 -35.46 -3.34
N PHE A 741 10.69 -34.61 -4.11
CA PHE A 741 11.06 -34.81 -5.49
C PHE A 741 12.41 -35.52 -5.57
N THR A 742 12.51 -36.55 -6.40
CA THR A 742 13.75 -37.31 -6.66
C THR A 742 14.17 -37.27 -8.13
N GLY A 743 13.39 -36.64 -9.01
CA GLY A 743 13.75 -36.45 -10.40
C GLY A 743 12.75 -35.60 -11.18
N ASN A 744 13.21 -34.96 -12.24
CA ASN A 744 12.42 -34.19 -13.19
C ASN A 744 13.07 -34.33 -14.58
N THR A 745 12.32 -34.78 -15.58
CA THR A 745 12.87 -35.00 -16.93
C THR A 745 13.05 -33.72 -17.76
N GLY A 746 12.44 -32.60 -17.33
CA GLY A 746 12.47 -31.32 -18.05
C GLY A 746 13.48 -30.31 -17.49
N TRP A 747 13.98 -30.50 -16.26
CA TRP A 747 14.89 -29.58 -15.59
C TRP A 747 15.61 -30.30 -14.42
N PRO A 748 16.86 -29.94 -14.04
CA PRO A 748 17.57 -30.61 -12.94
C PRO A 748 17.13 -30.17 -11.53
N ALA A 749 15.86 -29.80 -11.32
CA ALA A 749 15.29 -29.41 -10.03
C ALA A 749 13.82 -29.81 -9.91
N GLY A 750 13.33 -29.91 -8.67
CA GLY A 750 11.90 -30.00 -8.40
C GLY A 750 11.26 -28.64 -8.70
N GLN A 751 10.16 -28.65 -9.43
CA GLN A 751 9.43 -27.43 -9.78
C GLN A 751 7.95 -27.60 -9.51
N LEU A 752 7.27 -26.56 -9.03
CA LEU A 752 5.84 -26.62 -8.75
C LEU A 752 5.24 -25.22 -8.79
N SER A 753 4.13 -25.02 -9.51
CA SER A 753 3.39 -23.75 -9.48
C SER A 753 2.24 -23.75 -8.49
N GLU A 754 1.55 -24.87 -8.30
CA GLU A 754 0.50 -24.97 -7.28
C GLU A 754 0.57 -26.32 -6.57
N PHE A 755 0.37 -26.27 -5.26
CA PHE A 755 0.13 -27.39 -4.36
C PHE A 755 -1.26 -27.19 -3.74
N GLU A 756 -2.27 -27.80 -4.33
CA GLU A 756 -3.64 -27.73 -3.86
C GLU A 756 -4.01 -29.00 -3.06
N ALA A 757 -4.81 -28.85 -2.01
CA ALA A 757 -5.26 -29.96 -1.15
C ALA A 757 -6.78 -29.88 -0.93
N TYR A 758 -7.50 -31.02 -1.04
CA TYR A 758 -8.96 -31.05 -0.98
C TYR A 758 -9.49 -32.18 -0.10
N ALA A 759 -10.63 -31.92 0.57
CA ALA A 759 -11.34 -32.88 1.43
C ALA A 759 -12.45 -33.67 0.69
N SER A 760 -12.79 -33.30 -0.55
CA SER A 760 -13.74 -34.00 -1.43
C SER A 760 -13.35 -33.86 -2.89
#